data_AF-A0A3A8L4V7-F1
#
_entry.id   AF-A0A3A8L4V7-F1
#
_cell.length_a   1.000
_cell.length_b   1.000
_cell.length_c   1.000
_cell.angle_alpha   90.00
_cell.angle_beta   90.00
_cell.angle_gamma   90.00
#
_symmetry.space_group_name_H-M   'P 1'
#
loop_
_entity.id
_entity.type
_entity.pdbx_description
1 polymer ?
#
loop_
_entity_poly.entity_id
_entity_poly.type
_entity_poly.pdbx_seq_one_letter_code
_entity_poly.pdbx_strand_id
1 'polypeptide(L)'
;MGRRRRSTLKHFIPRRVPMKRHALLLVGLALTLSACAKLETSNPGITTSGAHSVMVGQTLQLTATTREASDTGYSWESEDPSIATVDDAGLVTGVSAGETGVKVVGAQSRLEGGHAVVVIAPSASTDAGVNPDQVPYFVAWSGSPHADTTAEAFTHWNAAGNVPTTCARCHSSEGFIDYLGGDGSLAGRVDAPGKTQSVVRCETCHDSAASSLTAVTFPSGKQVTGLGEEARCMVCHQGRAAGKDIDAQIADAGVVGEDTTSPALGFTNIHYYPAAATLFASQAAGGYQYANQVYDTRFRHVPNFDKCNECHDAHTTRVRWDECATCHPGVTDVTKAWNIRQIASRNQDYDGDNNRAEGIYFEIQGLREKLLASLQRYGAERSQPLCYGDTHPYWFRDTDKDGTCSAAESVAANAFASWTPRLQKAAYNYQLSKVDPGAFAHNAKYIIQLLHDSTQSVNQGLAVPFDTSLLVRNDPGHFNGASKAARNWDSSEAVQAGCSRCHSGAQGYRFFVQYGVGQSVPETANGLECSTCHENFEPTYDVFVPAKTWLPDNTTVNLPGQDNLCANCHIGRASKATIDTALAAGGTPRFQNVHYLPAAGTREGTLARIGYEYPSKTYAGRLTHMGGVQCTSCHVPGGTNHTFKVADVWNARCETCHADQSAAEQIRNVHLQDYDGDGNTTEPLKAEVDGMAARLLTAMRGVTGNGLCYNGEANPYFFKDTDKNGTCSATESVSANAFAPFTPALVQAAHNYQLSQKDPGSWAHNFNYIGQLLFDSTENLTGAPPTNLIRP
;
A
#
# COMPACT_ATOMS: atom_id res chain seq x y z
N MET A 1 -10.80 -50.32 -48.55
CA MET A 1 -10.50 -51.66 -49.13
C MET A 1 -9.68 -52.49 -48.12
N GLY A 2 -9.14 -53.67 -48.49
CA GLY A 2 -8.63 -54.68 -47.54
C GLY A 2 -7.63 -54.16 -46.48
N ARG A 3 -7.62 -54.58 -45.21
CA ARG A 3 -8.04 -55.84 -44.53
C ARG A 3 -7.06 -57.02 -44.76
N ARG A 4 -6.16 -57.28 -43.79
CA ARG A 4 -5.51 -58.56 -43.41
C ARG A 4 -4.52 -58.30 -42.24
N ARG A 5 -4.30 -59.17 -41.25
CA ARG A 5 -5.00 -60.40 -40.81
C ARG A 5 -4.54 -60.80 -39.37
N ARG A 6 -5.45 -61.40 -38.58
CA ARG A 6 -5.33 -62.66 -37.75
C ARG A 6 -3.97 -63.05 -37.12
N SER A 7 -3.86 -63.73 -35.97
CA SER A 7 -4.75 -64.20 -34.85
C SER A 7 -3.81 -64.89 -33.81
N THR A 8 -4.17 -65.62 -32.73
CA THR A 8 -5.28 -66.56 -32.45
C THR A 8 -5.26 -67.02 -30.97
N LEU A 9 -6.45 -67.22 -30.36
CA LEU A 9 -6.88 -68.13 -29.24
C LEU A 9 -5.85 -68.68 -28.21
N LYS A 10 -6.20 -68.87 -26.91
CA LYS A 10 -7.29 -69.71 -26.32
C LYS A 10 -7.71 -69.15 -24.93
N HIS A 11 -8.99 -69.02 -24.55
CA HIS A 11 -10.00 -70.05 -24.19
C HIS A 11 -9.71 -70.88 -22.93
N PHE A 12 -10.48 -70.69 -21.84
CA PHE A 12 -11.36 -71.72 -21.24
C PHE A 12 -12.45 -71.15 -20.29
N ILE A 13 -13.63 -71.79 -20.32
CA ILE A 13 -14.98 -71.45 -19.79
C ILE A 13 -15.34 -72.41 -18.60
N PRO A 14 -16.56 -72.47 -17.97
CA PRO A 14 -17.74 -71.57 -17.84
C PRO A 14 -18.49 -71.56 -16.44
N ARG A 15 -19.70 -70.95 -16.38
CA ARG A 15 -20.84 -71.06 -15.38
C ARG A 15 -20.69 -70.18 -14.11
N ARG A 16 -21.74 -69.72 -13.38
CA ARG A 16 -23.24 -69.58 -13.44
C ARG A 16 -23.61 -68.37 -12.49
N VAL A 17 -24.67 -67.54 -12.55
CA VAL A 17 -26.09 -67.56 -13.03
C VAL A 17 -27.09 -68.20 -12.02
N PRO A 18 -28.21 -67.55 -11.55
CA PRO A 18 -28.64 -66.12 -11.63
C PRO A 18 -29.34 -65.53 -10.34
N MET A 19 -29.77 -64.24 -10.34
CA MET A 19 -31.21 -63.86 -10.23
C MET A 19 -31.56 -62.35 -10.40
N LYS A 20 -32.63 -62.12 -11.18
CA LYS A 20 -33.60 -60.99 -11.31
C LYS A 20 -33.21 -59.53 -10.95
N ARG A 21 -33.35 -58.67 -11.96
CA ARG A 21 -33.59 -57.20 -11.88
C ARG A 21 -34.88 -56.86 -11.12
N HIS A 22 -34.99 -55.62 -10.63
CA HIS A 22 -36.04 -54.64 -10.99
C HIS A 22 -35.35 -53.30 -11.32
N ALA A 23 -36.05 -52.30 -11.85
CA ALA A 23 -35.43 -51.10 -12.43
C ALA A 23 -36.25 -49.82 -12.24
N LEU A 24 -35.57 -48.67 -12.26
CA LEU A 24 -36.01 -47.50 -13.05
C LEU A 24 -34.79 -46.61 -13.39
N LEU A 25 -34.97 -45.64 -14.29
CA LEU A 25 -33.89 -44.87 -14.91
C LEU A 25 -34.38 -43.49 -15.38
N LEU A 26 -33.49 -42.49 -15.29
CA LEU A 26 -33.41 -41.27 -16.14
C LEU A 26 -34.61 -40.29 -16.24
N VAL A 27 -34.39 -39.05 -15.79
CA VAL A 27 -34.32 -37.78 -16.58
C VAL A 27 -34.70 -36.57 -15.69
N GLY A 28 -33.91 -35.49 -15.76
CA GLY A 28 -34.29 -34.17 -15.22
C GLY A 28 -33.21 -33.13 -15.48
N LEU A 29 -33.48 -32.16 -16.36
CA LEU A 29 -32.61 -31.00 -16.64
C LEU A 29 -33.47 -29.76 -16.87
N ALA A 30 -33.43 -28.79 -15.94
CA ALA A 30 -34.01 -27.46 -16.13
C ALA A 30 -33.41 -26.41 -15.17
N LEU A 31 -32.85 -25.35 -15.76
CA LEU A 31 -32.79 -23.95 -15.29
C LEU A 31 -32.41 -23.58 -13.83
N THR A 32 -31.18 -23.04 -13.71
CA THR A 32 -30.80 -21.70 -13.16
C THR A 32 -31.22 -21.20 -11.76
N LEU A 33 -30.30 -20.38 -11.18
CA LEU A 33 -30.51 -19.36 -10.12
C LEU A 33 -30.58 -19.82 -8.64
N SER A 34 -29.44 -20.25 -8.09
CA SER A 34 -28.91 -19.96 -6.73
C SER A 34 -27.49 -20.57 -6.64
N ALA A 35 -26.37 -19.86 -6.58
CA ALA A 35 -25.94 -18.72 -5.75
C ALA A 35 -25.60 -19.09 -4.28
N CYS A 36 -24.31 -18.91 -3.94
CA CYS A 36 -23.71 -18.71 -2.62
C CYS A 36 -23.89 -19.74 -1.48
N ALA A 37 -24.94 -20.54 -1.43
CA ALA A 37 -25.38 -21.25 -0.21
C ALA A 37 -24.61 -22.54 0.16
N LYS A 38 -23.27 -22.56 0.08
CA LYS A 38 -22.49 -23.75 0.50
C LYS A 38 -21.09 -23.51 1.10
N LEU A 39 -20.81 -22.31 1.60
CA LEU A 39 -19.70 -22.04 2.52
C LEU A 39 -20.07 -22.17 4.00
N GLU A 40 -21.34 -22.50 4.30
CA GLU A 40 -21.79 -22.82 5.64
C GLU A 40 -22.06 -24.34 5.76
N THR A 41 -21.22 -25.02 6.54
CA THR A 41 -21.64 -26.19 7.31
C THR A 41 -21.43 -25.87 8.78
N SER A 42 -22.32 -25.03 9.30
CA SER A 42 -22.40 -24.72 10.72
C SER A 42 -22.79 -25.98 11.51
N ASN A 43 -22.26 -26.11 12.74
CA ASN A 43 -22.76 -27.14 13.63
C ASN A 43 -24.22 -26.82 14.01
N PRO A 44 -25.11 -27.82 14.10
CA PRO A 44 -26.46 -27.60 14.58
C PRO A 44 -26.40 -27.08 16.02
N GLY A 45 -26.98 -25.90 16.25
CA GLY A 45 -26.92 -25.21 17.53
C GLY A 45 -27.74 -23.94 17.55
N ILE A 46 -28.06 -23.45 18.75
CA ILE A 46 -28.85 -22.23 18.96
C ILE A 46 -27.93 -21.04 19.20
N THR A 47 -28.13 -19.98 18.44
CA THR A 47 -27.56 -18.65 18.73
C THR A 47 -28.60 -17.76 19.37
N THR A 48 -28.22 -17.08 20.45
CA THR A 48 -29.02 -16.02 21.08
C THR A 48 -28.61 -14.65 20.54
N SER A 49 -29.50 -13.67 20.58
CA SER A 49 -29.23 -12.28 20.23
C SER A 49 -30.09 -11.32 21.04
N GLY A 50 -29.47 -10.28 21.60
CA GLY A 50 -30.04 -9.31 22.52
C GLY A 50 -28.94 -8.48 23.19
N ALA A 51 -29.30 -7.64 24.16
CA ALA A 51 -28.32 -7.01 25.03
C ALA A 51 -27.92 -7.97 26.16
N HIS A 52 -26.66 -7.93 26.60
CA HIS A 52 -26.16 -8.79 27.70
C HIS A 52 -26.32 -8.15 29.09
N SER A 53 -26.91 -6.95 29.20
CA SER A 53 -27.02 -6.21 30.48
C SER A 53 -28.37 -5.51 30.65
N VAL A 54 -28.86 -5.47 31.89
CA VAL A 54 -30.15 -4.84 32.27
C VAL A 54 -30.10 -4.29 33.69
N MET A 55 -30.81 -3.19 33.94
CA MET A 55 -30.95 -2.65 35.30
C MET A 55 -31.95 -3.46 36.13
N VAL A 56 -31.76 -3.51 37.46
CA VAL A 56 -32.76 -4.04 38.39
C VAL A 56 -34.11 -3.33 38.18
N GLY A 57 -35.16 -4.11 37.95
CA GLY A 57 -36.50 -3.62 37.63
C GLY A 57 -36.72 -3.16 36.18
N GLN A 58 -35.74 -3.31 35.29
CA GLN A 58 -35.88 -3.12 33.85
C GLN A 58 -35.87 -4.46 33.10
N THR A 59 -36.16 -4.41 31.80
CA THR A 59 -36.19 -5.60 30.93
C THR A 59 -35.30 -5.46 29.70
N LEU A 60 -34.66 -6.56 29.29
CA LEU A 60 -34.04 -6.72 27.97
C LEU A 60 -34.77 -7.83 27.19
N GLN A 61 -34.79 -7.77 25.86
CA GLN A 61 -35.36 -8.82 25.02
C GLN A 61 -34.24 -9.68 24.42
N LEU A 62 -34.31 -10.99 24.65
CA LEU A 62 -33.53 -11.98 23.92
C LEU A 62 -34.34 -12.57 22.77
N THR A 63 -33.63 -12.98 21.73
CA THR A 63 -34.15 -13.76 20.60
C THR A 63 -33.24 -14.96 20.37
N ALA A 64 -33.78 -16.03 19.78
CA ALA A 64 -33.01 -17.24 19.48
C ALA A 64 -33.26 -17.71 18.04
N THR A 65 -32.19 -18.22 17.42
CA THR A 65 -32.21 -18.80 16.09
C THR A 65 -31.43 -20.11 16.09
N THR A 66 -32.13 -21.23 15.85
CA THR A 66 -31.53 -22.53 15.55
C THR A 66 -30.92 -22.53 14.16
N ARG A 67 -29.67 -23.02 14.04
CA ARG A 67 -28.98 -23.26 12.76
C ARG A 67 -28.91 -24.76 12.51
N GLU A 68 -28.97 -25.18 11.24
CA GLU A 68 -28.95 -26.57 10.75
C GLU A 68 -29.93 -27.56 11.42
N ALA A 69 -30.97 -27.02 12.06
CA ALA A 69 -32.15 -27.71 12.53
C ALA A 69 -33.33 -26.72 12.55
N SER A 70 -34.54 -27.20 12.84
CA SER A 70 -35.73 -26.36 12.93
C SER A 70 -36.42 -26.51 14.29
N ASP A 71 -36.91 -25.38 14.81
CA ASP A 71 -37.68 -25.30 16.04
C ASP A 71 -38.90 -24.39 15.85
N THR A 72 -40.08 -24.87 16.23
CA THR A 72 -41.34 -24.11 16.27
C THR A 72 -41.45 -23.16 17.47
N GLY A 73 -40.41 -23.07 18.29
CA GLY A 73 -40.37 -22.27 19.51
C GLY A 73 -39.21 -22.69 20.42
N TYR A 74 -38.96 -21.88 21.45
CA TYR A 74 -37.88 -22.06 22.42
C TYR A 74 -38.45 -22.07 23.83
N SER A 75 -37.81 -22.82 24.73
CA SER A 75 -38.01 -22.67 26.17
C SER A 75 -36.81 -21.96 26.78
N TRP A 76 -37.05 -20.94 27.60
CA TRP A 76 -36.04 -20.15 28.28
C TRP A 76 -36.03 -20.46 29.78
N GLU A 77 -34.86 -20.46 30.40
CA GLU A 77 -34.66 -20.71 31.83
C GLU A 77 -33.53 -19.80 32.34
N SER A 78 -33.70 -19.19 33.52
CA SER A 78 -32.60 -18.46 34.16
C SER A 78 -31.86 -19.39 35.11
N GLU A 79 -30.54 -19.40 35.04
CA GLU A 79 -29.66 -20.20 35.90
C GLU A 79 -29.62 -19.67 37.34
N ASP A 80 -29.94 -18.38 37.54
CA ASP A 80 -30.21 -17.79 38.87
C ASP A 80 -31.37 -16.76 38.79
N PRO A 81 -32.62 -17.21 39.07
CA PRO A 81 -33.81 -16.36 39.16
C PRO A 81 -33.75 -15.25 40.23
N SER A 82 -32.78 -15.25 41.15
CA SER A 82 -32.58 -14.18 42.13
C SER A 82 -31.78 -13.00 41.56
N ILE A 83 -31.00 -13.23 40.50
CA ILE A 83 -30.25 -12.20 39.77
C ILE A 83 -31.08 -11.67 38.60
N ALA A 84 -31.55 -12.55 37.72
CA ALA A 84 -32.44 -12.21 36.60
C ALA A 84 -33.52 -13.28 36.39
N THR A 85 -34.74 -12.89 36.02
CA THR A 85 -35.76 -13.82 35.51
C THR A 85 -35.88 -13.70 33.99
N VAL A 86 -36.45 -14.72 33.34
CA VAL A 86 -36.80 -14.72 31.91
C VAL A 86 -38.19 -15.33 31.74
N ASP A 87 -38.95 -14.87 30.75
CA ASP A 87 -40.27 -15.44 30.38
C ASP A 87 -40.22 -16.35 29.13
N ASP A 88 -41.35 -16.97 28.80
CA ASP A 88 -41.49 -17.86 27.64
C ASP A 88 -41.21 -17.16 26.28
N ALA A 89 -41.22 -15.82 26.24
CA ALA A 89 -40.89 -15.02 25.06
C ALA A 89 -39.41 -14.60 24.99
N GLY A 90 -38.60 -14.93 26.00
CA GLY A 90 -37.20 -14.49 26.09
C GLY A 90 -37.04 -13.06 26.62
N LEU A 91 -38.08 -12.47 27.22
CA LEU A 91 -37.97 -11.18 27.91
C LEU A 91 -37.35 -11.40 29.28
N VAL A 92 -36.15 -10.86 29.47
CA VAL A 92 -35.36 -10.98 30.70
C VAL A 92 -35.61 -9.76 31.58
N THR A 93 -35.86 -9.97 32.88
CA THR A 93 -36.05 -8.90 33.88
C THR A 93 -34.93 -8.94 34.92
N GLY A 94 -34.30 -7.80 35.20
CA GLY A 94 -33.29 -7.70 36.26
C GLY A 94 -33.92 -7.73 37.66
N VAL A 95 -33.46 -8.62 38.55
CA VAL A 95 -34.03 -8.84 39.90
C VAL A 95 -33.10 -8.31 41.00
N SER A 96 -31.81 -8.65 40.96
CA SER A 96 -30.80 -8.10 41.88
C SER A 96 -29.41 -8.05 41.22
N ALA A 97 -28.49 -7.25 41.77
CA ALA A 97 -27.19 -7.05 41.12
C ALA A 97 -26.31 -8.30 41.16
N GLY A 98 -25.80 -8.70 40.00
CA GLY A 98 -24.99 -9.90 39.81
C GLY A 98 -24.88 -10.30 38.34
N GLU A 99 -24.31 -11.47 38.08
CA GLU A 99 -24.22 -12.08 36.74
C GLU A 99 -24.92 -13.44 36.76
N THR A 100 -25.70 -13.75 35.72
CA THR A 100 -26.35 -15.06 35.58
C THR A 100 -26.47 -15.47 34.11
N GLY A 101 -26.60 -16.77 33.85
CA GLY A 101 -26.92 -17.28 32.53
C GLY A 101 -28.43 -17.34 32.30
N VAL A 102 -28.85 -17.03 31.08
CA VAL A 102 -30.16 -17.43 30.54
C VAL A 102 -29.92 -18.56 29.54
N LYS A 103 -30.38 -19.74 29.90
CA LYS A 103 -30.37 -20.94 29.06
C LYS A 103 -31.56 -20.91 28.10
N VAL A 104 -31.32 -21.38 26.87
CA VAL A 104 -32.36 -21.58 25.85
C VAL A 104 -32.28 -23.00 25.29
N VAL A 105 -33.44 -23.63 25.07
CA VAL A 105 -33.54 -24.98 24.49
C VAL A 105 -34.57 -25.01 23.37
N GLY A 106 -34.22 -25.64 22.25
CA GLY A 106 -35.09 -25.80 21.09
C GLY A 106 -36.19 -26.84 21.34
N ALA A 107 -37.46 -26.48 21.10
CA ALA A 107 -38.62 -27.34 21.40
C ALA A 107 -38.61 -28.70 20.66
N GLN A 108 -38.01 -28.74 19.46
CA GLN A 108 -37.95 -29.90 18.58
C GLN A 108 -36.51 -30.42 18.45
N SER A 109 -35.53 -29.54 18.25
CA SER A 109 -34.13 -29.92 18.05
C SER A 109 -33.46 -30.44 19.32
N ARG A 110 -33.92 -29.99 20.50
CA ARG A 110 -33.31 -30.25 21.82
C ARG A 110 -31.85 -29.81 21.93
N LEU A 111 -31.43 -28.93 21.03
CA LEU A 111 -30.17 -28.20 21.12
C LEU A 111 -30.28 -27.18 22.25
N GLU A 112 -29.16 -26.91 22.91
CA GLU A 112 -29.05 -25.93 23.98
C GLU A 112 -28.21 -24.73 23.50
N GLY A 113 -28.51 -23.55 24.05
CA GLY A 113 -27.72 -22.34 23.93
C GLY A 113 -27.78 -21.54 25.23
N GLY A 114 -26.97 -20.50 25.33
CA GLY A 114 -26.95 -19.60 26.48
C GLY A 114 -26.88 -18.13 26.07
N HIS A 115 -27.14 -17.25 27.03
CA HIS A 115 -26.88 -15.82 26.96
C HIS A 115 -26.47 -15.33 28.35
N ALA A 116 -25.34 -14.63 28.47
CA ALA A 116 -24.93 -14.05 29.74
C ALA A 116 -25.75 -12.78 30.02
N VAL A 117 -26.22 -12.61 31.26
CA VAL A 117 -26.99 -11.45 31.70
C VAL A 117 -26.33 -10.85 32.94
N VAL A 118 -25.82 -9.63 32.77
CA VAL A 118 -25.32 -8.78 33.85
C VAL A 118 -26.45 -7.89 34.35
N VAL A 119 -26.83 -8.05 35.62
CA VAL A 119 -27.87 -7.23 36.25
C VAL A 119 -27.25 -6.17 37.15
N ILE A 120 -27.69 -4.92 36.99
CA ILE A 120 -27.05 -3.74 37.56
C ILE A 120 -28.04 -3.00 38.47
N ALA A 121 -27.69 -2.78 39.75
CA ALA A 121 -28.57 -2.06 40.67
C ALA A 121 -28.49 -0.52 40.48
N PRO A 122 -29.63 0.20 40.58
CA PRO A 122 -29.61 1.66 40.67
C PRO A 122 -28.99 2.09 42.01
N SER A 123 -27.97 2.94 41.97
CA SER A 123 -27.19 3.31 43.16
C SER A 123 -27.74 4.52 43.92
N ALA A 124 -27.82 4.39 45.24
CA ALA A 124 -27.68 5.53 46.15
C ALA A 124 -26.21 5.58 46.59
N SER A 125 -25.56 6.72 46.38
CA SER A 125 -24.10 6.79 46.29
C SER A 125 -23.34 6.78 47.63
N THR A 126 -22.30 5.95 47.72
CA THR A 126 -20.91 6.40 47.99
C THR A 126 -19.91 5.36 47.44
N ASP A 127 -19.05 5.77 46.50
CA ASP A 127 -17.83 5.09 45.99
C ASP A 127 -17.87 3.62 45.51
N ALA A 128 -19.04 3.02 45.33
CA ALA A 128 -19.22 1.86 44.45
C ALA A 128 -20.61 1.86 43.79
N GLY A 129 -20.66 1.57 42.48
CA GLY A 129 -21.90 1.53 41.69
C GLY A 129 -22.15 2.80 40.88
N VAL A 130 -21.62 2.82 39.65
CA VAL A 130 -21.94 3.81 38.62
C VAL A 130 -23.42 3.73 38.28
N ASN A 131 -24.10 4.88 38.25
CA ASN A 131 -25.45 5.01 37.70
C ASN A 131 -25.37 5.24 36.17
N PRO A 132 -25.92 4.36 35.32
CA PRO A 132 -25.92 4.55 33.86
C PRO A 132 -26.57 5.84 33.37
N ASP A 133 -27.59 6.36 34.07
CA ASP A 133 -28.22 7.64 33.73
C ASP A 133 -27.30 8.86 33.98
N GLN A 134 -26.16 8.63 34.66
CA GLN A 134 -25.16 9.65 34.99
C GLN A 134 -23.81 9.45 34.27
N VAL A 135 -23.61 8.34 33.55
CA VAL A 135 -22.42 8.12 32.71
C VAL A 135 -22.80 8.19 31.23
N PRO A 136 -22.34 9.24 30.52
CA PRO A 136 -22.59 9.38 29.08
C PRO A 136 -22.20 8.12 28.30
N TYR A 137 -23.03 7.76 27.32
CA TYR A 137 -22.80 6.67 26.38
C TYR A 137 -22.71 5.25 26.98
N PHE A 138 -23.04 5.04 28.27
CA PHE A 138 -23.01 3.69 28.90
C PHE A 138 -23.77 2.63 28.06
N VAL A 139 -25.01 2.92 27.66
CA VAL A 139 -25.86 2.03 26.85
C VAL A 139 -25.30 1.80 25.43
N ALA A 140 -24.52 2.75 24.91
CA ALA A 140 -23.83 2.59 23.62
C ALA A 140 -22.63 1.63 23.76
N TRP A 141 -21.88 1.73 24.86
CA TRP A 141 -20.76 0.83 25.17
C TRP A 141 -21.24 -0.59 25.50
N SER A 142 -22.28 -0.76 26.31
CA SER A 142 -22.83 -2.09 26.61
C SER A 142 -23.53 -2.76 25.42
N GLY A 143 -23.82 -2.00 24.35
CA GLY A 143 -24.24 -2.52 23.05
C GLY A 143 -23.08 -2.79 22.06
N SER A 144 -21.81 -2.67 22.49
CA SER A 144 -20.63 -2.79 21.63
C SER A 144 -19.99 -4.20 21.68
N PRO A 145 -19.33 -4.65 20.59
CA PRO A 145 -18.47 -5.83 20.59
C PRO A 145 -17.32 -5.81 21.62
N HIS A 146 -16.91 -4.63 22.10
CA HIS A 146 -15.87 -4.50 23.12
C HIS A 146 -16.37 -4.79 24.55
N ALA A 147 -17.68 -4.76 24.77
CA ALA A 147 -18.34 -5.17 26.01
C ALA A 147 -18.96 -6.58 25.94
N ASP A 148 -18.91 -7.27 24.79
CA ASP A 148 -19.54 -8.57 24.59
C ASP A 148 -18.84 -9.68 25.39
N THR A 149 -19.39 -10.00 26.57
CA THR A 149 -18.92 -11.07 27.47
C THR A 149 -19.04 -12.47 26.88
N THR A 150 -19.69 -12.64 25.73
CA THR A 150 -19.85 -13.95 25.04
C THR A 150 -18.86 -14.15 23.90
N ALA A 151 -18.25 -13.08 23.38
CA ALA A 151 -17.31 -13.14 22.26
C ALA A 151 -16.05 -13.95 22.59
N GLU A 152 -15.62 -14.81 21.65
CA GLU A 152 -14.41 -15.66 21.78
C GLU A 152 -13.15 -14.87 22.19
N ALA A 153 -13.06 -13.60 21.79
CA ALA A 153 -11.99 -12.69 22.18
C ALA A 153 -11.85 -12.51 23.71
N PHE A 154 -12.91 -12.72 24.49
CA PHE A 154 -12.90 -12.60 25.96
C PHE A 154 -13.21 -13.93 26.66
N THR A 155 -13.90 -14.87 25.99
CA THR A 155 -14.30 -16.16 26.58
C THR A 155 -13.28 -17.29 26.42
N HIS A 156 -12.35 -17.22 25.45
CA HIS A 156 -11.41 -18.31 25.12
C HIS A 156 -10.68 -18.92 26.34
N TRP A 157 -10.27 -18.08 27.30
CA TRP A 157 -9.52 -18.51 28.49
C TRP A 157 -10.38 -18.83 29.71
N ASN A 158 -11.72 -18.75 29.63
CA ASN A 158 -12.61 -19.01 30.78
C ASN A 158 -12.39 -20.40 31.40
N ALA A 159 -12.20 -21.43 30.56
CA ALA A 159 -11.89 -22.79 31.02
C ALA A 159 -10.48 -22.95 31.63
N ALA A 160 -9.56 -21.99 31.41
CA ALA A 160 -8.22 -21.94 31.99
C ALA A 160 -8.14 -21.08 33.26
N GLY A 161 -9.21 -20.36 33.62
CA GLY A 161 -9.31 -19.56 34.85
C GLY A 161 -8.45 -18.29 34.92
N ASN A 162 -7.66 -17.98 33.88
CA ASN A 162 -6.93 -16.72 33.73
C ASN A 162 -6.57 -16.47 32.26
N VAL A 163 -6.54 -15.20 31.85
CA VAL A 163 -6.02 -14.75 30.55
C VAL A 163 -4.49 -14.59 30.67
N PRO A 164 -3.66 -15.31 29.90
CA PRO A 164 -2.20 -15.22 30.01
C PRO A 164 -1.68 -13.79 29.79
N THR A 165 -0.58 -13.41 30.46
CA THR A 165 0.06 -12.08 30.34
C THR A 165 0.35 -11.68 28.89
N THR A 166 0.69 -12.63 28.03
CA THR A 166 0.97 -12.43 26.60
C THR A 166 -0.28 -12.09 25.76
N CYS A 167 -1.47 -12.19 26.34
CA CYS A 167 -2.77 -11.90 25.72
C CYS A 167 -3.56 -10.82 26.50
N ALA A 168 -3.42 -10.77 27.82
CA ALA A 168 -4.23 -9.94 28.73
C ALA A 168 -4.25 -8.44 28.39
N ARG A 169 -3.19 -7.90 27.74
CA ARG A 169 -3.11 -6.54 27.18
C ARG A 169 -4.34 -6.12 26.36
N CYS A 170 -4.97 -7.04 25.63
CA CYS A 170 -6.10 -6.74 24.74
C CYS A 170 -7.33 -7.63 24.98
N HIS A 171 -7.21 -8.60 25.89
CA HIS A 171 -8.25 -9.58 26.22
C HIS A 171 -8.67 -9.49 27.70
N SER A 172 -8.37 -8.37 28.36
CA SER A 172 -8.89 -8.00 29.68
C SER A 172 -8.70 -6.50 29.93
N SER A 173 -9.62 -5.88 30.68
CA SER A 173 -9.45 -4.48 31.14
C SER A 173 -8.19 -4.30 31.99
N GLU A 174 -7.97 -5.22 32.93
CA GLU A 174 -6.85 -5.19 33.87
C GLU A 174 -5.49 -5.22 33.15
N GLY A 175 -5.31 -6.16 32.21
CA GLY A 175 -4.05 -6.31 31.49
C GLY A 175 -3.72 -5.16 30.54
N PHE A 176 -4.71 -4.39 30.07
CA PHE A 176 -4.48 -3.16 29.31
C PHE A 176 -3.98 -2.03 30.22
N ILE A 177 -4.58 -1.86 31.40
CA ILE A 177 -4.19 -0.82 32.37
C ILE A 177 -2.78 -1.10 32.92
N ASP A 178 -2.48 -2.36 33.27
CA ASP A 178 -1.13 -2.84 33.62
C ASP A 178 -0.14 -2.60 32.46
N TYR A 179 -0.51 -2.91 31.21
CA TYR A 179 0.34 -2.61 30.05
C TYR A 179 0.73 -1.12 29.90
N LEU A 180 -0.10 -0.21 30.41
CA LEU A 180 0.17 1.23 30.43
C LEU A 180 0.77 1.75 31.74
N GLY A 181 0.90 0.91 32.77
CA GLY A 181 1.29 1.30 34.13
C GLY A 181 0.26 2.18 34.85
N GLY A 182 -1.02 2.15 34.44
CA GLY A 182 -2.09 2.97 35.01
C GLY A 182 -2.48 2.58 36.44
N ASP A 183 -2.18 1.33 36.83
CA ASP A 183 -2.28 0.83 38.21
C ASP A 183 -1.02 1.09 39.05
N GLY A 184 0.02 1.68 38.44
CA GLY A 184 1.35 1.89 39.03
C GLY A 184 2.39 0.81 38.69
N SER A 185 2.09 -0.15 37.81
CA SER A 185 3.08 -1.11 37.30
C SER A 185 4.10 -0.46 36.34
N LEU A 186 5.03 -1.25 35.79
CA LEU A 186 5.98 -0.76 34.79
C LEU A 186 5.40 -0.89 33.38
N ALA A 187 4.92 0.24 32.84
CA ALA A 187 4.40 0.35 31.48
C ALA A 187 5.27 -0.34 30.40
N GLY A 188 4.61 -0.96 29.42
CA GLY A 188 5.23 -1.67 28.29
C GLY A 188 5.26 -3.19 28.41
N ARG A 189 4.73 -3.77 29.50
CA ARG A 189 4.56 -5.22 29.71
C ARG A 189 3.32 -5.48 30.58
N VAL A 190 2.86 -6.73 30.66
CA VAL A 190 1.82 -7.15 31.60
C VAL A 190 2.48 -8.01 32.67
N ASP A 191 2.39 -7.61 33.94
CA ASP A 191 3.04 -8.26 35.08
C ASP A 191 2.22 -9.41 35.69
N ALA A 192 0.89 -9.41 35.53
CA ALA A 192 0.02 -10.47 36.05
C ALA A 192 -0.98 -11.03 35.01
N PRO A 193 -1.37 -12.32 35.09
CA PRO A 193 -2.44 -12.85 34.25
C PRO A 193 -3.76 -12.07 34.46
N GLY A 194 -4.41 -11.73 33.35
CA GLY A 194 -5.70 -11.05 33.36
C GLY A 194 -6.83 -11.96 33.88
N LYS A 195 -7.90 -11.35 34.39
CA LYS A 195 -9.08 -12.11 34.85
C LYS A 195 -9.85 -12.68 33.65
N THR A 196 -10.38 -13.88 33.79
CA THR A 196 -11.45 -14.41 32.93
C THR A 196 -12.72 -13.59 33.08
N GLN A 197 -13.64 -13.70 32.10
CA GLN A 197 -14.86 -12.87 32.01
C GLN A 197 -14.58 -11.34 31.96
N SER A 198 -13.33 -10.93 31.70
CA SER A 198 -12.95 -9.52 31.56
C SER A 198 -13.05 -9.06 30.10
N VAL A 199 -14.00 -8.17 29.83
CA VAL A 199 -14.13 -7.43 28.57
C VAL A 199 -13.34 -6.10 28.63
N VAL A 200 -13.41 -5.27 27.59
CA VAL A 200 -12.95 -3.88 27.65
C VAL A 200 -14.03 -3.04 28.35
N ARG A 201 -13.65 -2.23 29.33
CA ARG A 201 -14.58 -1.41 30.14
C ARG A 201 -14.28 0.08 29.99
N CYS A 202 -15.11 0.92 30.61
CA CYS A 202 -14.95 2.37 30.62
C CYS A 202 -13.55 2.76 31.13
N GLU A 203 -13.08 2.13 32.20
CA GLU A 203 -11.79 2.40 32.83
C GLU A 203 -10.61 2.08 31.90
N THR A 204 -10.76 1.11 30.98
CA THR A 204 -9.70 0.75 30.03
C THR A 204 -9.33 1.91 29.11
N CYS A 205 -10.32 2.69 28.68
CA CYS A 205 -10.11 3.83 27.78
C CYS A 205 -9.97 5.16 28.52
N HIS A 206 -10.56 5.29 29.72
CA HIS A 206 -10.61 6.54 30.51
C HIS A 206 -9.63 6.59 31.70
N ASP A 207 -8.82 5.56 31.94
CA ASP A 207 -7.68 5.65 32.85
C ASP A 207 -6.74 6.83 32.50
N SER A 208 -6.09 7.36 33.53
CA SER A 208 -5.09 8.43 33.44
C SER A 208 -3.95 8.13 32.45
N ALA A 209 -3.33 6.94 32.50
CA ALA A 209 -2.26 6.58 31.58
C ALA A 209 -2.80 6.44 30.15
N ALA A 210 -3.94 5.76 29.98
CA ALA A 210 -4.64 5.67 28.70
C ALA A 210 -5.01 7.05 28.11
N SER A 211 -5.46 7.99 28.93
CA SER A 211 -5.79 9.37 28.51
C SER A 211 -4.56 10.17 28.07
N SER A 212 -3.38 9.85 28.61
CA SER A 212 -2.13 10.57 28.37
C SER A 212 -1.32 10.10 27.14
N LEU A 213 -1.77 9.03 26.46
CA LEU A 213 -1.06 8.45 25.32
C LEU A 213 -0.96 9.42 24.13
N THR A 214 0.28 9.72 23.73
CA THR A 214 0.62 10.52 22.53
C THR A 214 1.51 9.77 21.53
N ALA A 215 1.84 8.51 21.83
CA ALA A 215 2.73 7.67 21.03
C ALA A 215 2.41 6.17 21.23
N VAL A 216 2.69 5.35 20.21
CA VAL A 216 2.50 3.89 20.23
C VAL A 216 3.66 3.19 19.53
N THR A 217 4.17 2.11 20.14
CA THR A 217 5.27 1.29 19.61
C THR A 217 4.74 0.00 19.01
N PHE A 218 4.86 -0.12 17.69
CA PHE A 218 4.41 -1.26 16.90
C PHE A 218 5.27 -2.51 17.13
N PRO A 219 4.79 -3.73 16.78
CA PRO A 219 5.59 -4.96 16.91
C PRO A 219 6.95 -4.88 16.22
N SER A 220 7.04 -4.14 15.10
CA SER A 220 8.30 -3.86 14.38
C SER A 220 9.38 -3.18 15.22
N GLY A 221 9.01 -2.49 16.30
CA GLY A 221 9.88 -1.61 17.07
C GLY A 221 9.90 -0.16 16.57
N LYS A 222 9.18 0.15 15.47
CA LYS A 222 8.91 1.55 15.10
C LYS A 222 7.92 2.16 16.10
N GLN A 223 8.16 3.41 16.47
CA GLN A 223 7.23 4.20 17.27
C GLN A 223 6.61 5.30 16.41
N VAL A 224 5.28 5.42 16.48
CA VAL A 224 4.52 6.56 15.94
C VAL A 224 4.25 7.51 17.10
N THR A 225 4.35 8.82 16.86
CA THR A 225 4.20 9.88 17.86
C THR A 225 3.27 10.99 17.34
N GLY A 226 2.91 11.96 18.20
CA GLY A 226 1.99 13.04 17.83
C GLY A 226 0.53 12.59 17.70
N LEU A 227 0.21 11.43 18.26
CA LEU A 227 -1.14 10.87 18.27
C LEU A 227 -2.02 11.62 19.28
N GLY A 228 -3.32 11.69 18.99
CA GLY A 228 -4.36 12.03 19.94
C GLY A 228 -5.04 10.80 20.51
N GLU A 229 -6.36 10.90 20.76
CA GLU A 229 -7.16 9.86 21.40
C GLU A 229 -7.12 8.49 20.71
N GLU A 230 -6.86 8.46 19.41
CA GLU A 230 -6.68 7.24 18.59
C GLU A 230 -5.57 6.31 19.10
N ALA A 231 -4.60 6.85 19.85
CA ALA A 231 -3.49 6.06 20.42
C ALA A 231 -3.98 4.88 21.28
N ARG A 232 -5.05 5.06 22.06
CA ARG A 232 -5.60 3.98 22.92
C ARG A 232 -6.12 2.79 22.11
N CYS A 233 -6.70 3.05 20.93
CA CYS A 233 -7.16 2.02 20.00
C CYS A 233 -5.96 1.29 19.36
N MET A 234 -4.93 2.04 18.97
CA MET A 234 -3.72 1.52 18.34
C MET A 234 -2.93 0.60 19.27
N VAL A 235 -3.02 0.75 20.60
CA VAL A 235 -2.41 -0.18 21.58
C VAL A 235 -2.88 -1.62 21.40
N CYS A 236 -4.06 -1.89 20.82
CA CYS A 236 -4.49 -3.25 20.49
C CYS A 236 -4.59 -3.53 18.99
N HIS A 237 -5.06 -2.58 18.19
CA HIS A 237 -5.22 -2.74 16.74
C HIS A 237 -3.91 -2.59 15.94
N GLN A 238 -2.75 -2.82 16.55
CA GLN A 238 -1.43 -2.82 15.90
C GLN A 238 -0.91 -4.21 15.49
N GLY A 239 -1.64 -5.28 15.80
CA GLY A 239 -1.17 -6.65 15.63
C GLY A 239 -0.12 -7.08 16.67
N ARG A 240 0.41 -8.30 16.54
CA ARG A 240 1.33 -8.95 17.49
C ARG A 240 2.67 -9.39 16.88
N ALA A 241 2.87 -9.18 15.58
CA ALA A 241 4.13 -9.45 14.87
C ALA A 241 4.34 -8.43 13.72
N ALA A 242 5.55 -8.38 13.18
CA ALA A 242 5.97 -7.57 12.04
C ALA A 242 6.92 -8.37 11.13
N GLY A 243 7.24 -7.84 9.94
CA GLY A 243 8.15 -8.49 8.99
C GLY A 243 9.51 -8.89 9.58
N LYS A 244 10.07 -8.09 10.50
CA LYS A 244 11.34 -8.39 11.18
C LYS A 244 11.33 -9.67 12.04
N ASP A 245 10.16 -10.14 12.48
CA ASP A 245 10.05 -11.34 13.30
C ASP A 245 10.18 -12.61 12.43
N ILE A 246 9.85 -12.49 11.13
CA ILE A 246 10.14 -13.50 10.10
C ILE A 246 11.63 -13.51 9.79
N ASP A 247 12.25 -12.33 9.58
CA ASP A 247 13.68 -12.24 9.33
C ASP A 247 14.51 -12.78 10.51
N ALA A 248 14.08 -12.52 11.75
CA ALA A 248 14.67 -13.10 12.95
C ALA A 248 14.53 -14.63 12.96
N GLN A 249 13.34 -15.19 12.70
CA GLN A 249 13.14 -16.64 12.66
C GLN A 249 13.97 -17.31 11.54
N ILE A 250 14.16 -16.66 10.39
CA ILE A 250 15.01 -17.16 9.30
C ILE A 250 16.48 -17.19 9.72
N ALA A 251 16.95 -16.14 10.40
CA ALA A 251 18.31 -16.06 10.92
C ALA A 251 18.57 -17.11 12.02
N ASP A 252 17.67 -17.23 13.00
CA ASP A 252 17.76 -18.20 14.10
C ASP A 252 17.68 -19.65 13.61
N ALA A 253 16.91 -19.91 12.55
CA ALA A 253 16.84 -21.20 11.87
C ALA A 253 18.07 -21.51 11.01
N GLY A 254 19.00 -20.56 10.83
CA GLY A 254 20.24 -20.74 10.06
C GLY A 254 20.04 -21.02 8.57
N VAL A 255 18.89 -20.64 7.99
CA VAL A 255 18.50 -21.05 6.63
C VAL A 255 19.18 -20.18 5.58
N VAL A 256 19.88 -20.80 4.65
CA VAL A 256 20.51 -20.12 3.51
C VAL A 256 19.65 -20.30 2.25
N GLY A 257 19.30 -19.18 1.62
CA GLY A 257 18.49 -19.12 0.41
C GLY A 257 16.99 -19.12 0.68
N GLU A 258 16.24 -18.39 -0.16
CA GLU A 258 14.80 -18.15 0.01
C GLU A 258 13.93 -19.42 -0.15
N ASP A 259 14.44 -20.44 -0.84
CA ASP A 259 13.69 -21.62 -1.28
C ASP A 259 14.03 -22.92 -0.53
N THR A 260 14.84 -22.82 0.53
CA THR A 260 15.25 -23.95 1.36
C THR A 260 14.20 -24.22 2.44
N THR A 261 13.58 -25.41 2.43
CA THR A 261 12.65 -25.83 3.50
C THR A 261 13.39 -26.12 4.80
N SER A 262 12.85 -25.67 5.94
CA SER A 262 13.43 -25.98 7.26
C SER A 262 12.34 -26.25 8.32
N PRO A 263 12.50 -27.29 9.16
CA PRO A 263 11.55 -27.59 10.24
C PRO A 263 11.63 -26.63 11.44
N ALA A 264 12.58 -25.68 11.43
CA ALA A 264 12.65 -24.60 12.41
C ALA A 264 11.85 -23.34 11.98
N LEU A 265 11.41 -23.29 10.71
CA LEU A 265 10.52 -22.25 10.20
C LEU A 265 9.06 -22.63 10.46
N GLY A 266 8.21 -21.62 10.65
CA GLY A 266 6.80 -21.78 11.01
C GLY A 266 5.98 -20.58 10.56
N PHE A 267 4.66 -20.65 10.72
CA PHE A 267 3.81 -19.52 10.38
C PHE A 267 3.84 -18.43 11.47
N THR A 268 4.39 -17.27 11.14
CA THR A 268 4.24 -16.05 11.93
C THR A 268 2.84 -15.47 11.69
N ASN A 269 2.08 -15.15 12.73
CA ASN A 269 0.75 -14.54 12.59
C ASN A 269 0.77 -13.08 13.10
N ILE A 270 0.40 -12.12 12.24
CA ILE A 270 0.23 -10.71 12.65
C ILE A 270 -0.90 -10.51 13.67
N HIS A 271 -1.82 -11.48 13.79
CA HIS A 271 -3.01 -11.44 14.65
C HIS A 271 -4.10 -10.47 14.14
N TYR A 272 -5.31 -10.60 14.67
CA TYR A 272 -6.53 -10.05 14.07
C TYR A 272 -6.66 -8.52 14.19
N TYR A 273 -7.44 -7.92 13.29
CA TYR A 273 -7.78 -6.50 13.25
C TYR A 273 -6.57 -5.54 13.42
N PRO A 274 -5.45 -5.71 12.68
CA PRO A 274 -4.25 -4.88 12.78
C PRO A 274 -4.42 -3.52 12.04
N ALA A 275 -5.60 -2.90 12.16
CA ALA A 275 -6.00 -1.70 11.42
C ALA A 275 -5.00 -0.53 11.52
N ALA A 276 -4.37 -0.34 12.69
CA ALA A 276 -3.33 0.67 12.87
C ALA A 276 -2.05 0.34 12.09
N ALA A 277 -1.70 -0.94 11.96
CA ALA A 277 -0.53 -1.37 11.20
C ALA A 277 -0.76 -1.25 9.68
N THR A 278 -2.01 -1.43 9.22
CA THR A 278 -2.42 -1.10 7.84
C THR A 278 -2.41 0.40 7.61
N LEU A 279 -3.12 1.18 8.44
CA LEU A 279 -3.28 2.63 8.31
C LEU A 279 -1.93 3.35 8.25
N PHE A 280 -1.02 3.04 9.18
CA PHE A 280 0.32 3.64 9.27
C PHE A 280 1.38 2.97 8.37
N ALA A 281 1.07 1.84 7.74
CA ALA A 281 1.87 1.14 6.73
C ALA A 281 3.39 1.12 7.01
N SER A 282 4.24 1.82 6.23
CA SER A 282 5.71 1.83 6.43
C SER A 282 6.21 2.60 7.67
N GLN A 283 5.38 3.45 8.29
CA GLN A 283 5.65 4.01 9.62
C GLN A 283 5.40 2.98 10.73
N ALA A 284 4.49 2.03 10.54
CA ALA A 284 4.29 0.89 11.43
C ALA A 284 5.20 -0.32 11.11
N ALA A 285 5.54 -0.51 9.83
CA ALA A 285 6.16 -1.71 9.26
C ALA A 285 5.51 -3.02 9.71
N GLY A 286 4.18 -3.08 9.66
CA GLY A 286 3.40 -4.28 10.00
C GLY A 286 3.62 -5.41 9.00
N GLY A 287 3.40 -5.17 7.71
CA GLY A 287 3.60 -6.18 6.66
C GLY A 287 5.08 -6.53 6.42
N TYR A 288 5.32 -7.66 5.77
CA TYR A 288 6.65 -8.03 5.29
C TYR A 288 7.00 -7.19 4.04
N GLN A 289 7.88 -6.21 4.23
CA GLN A 289 8.31 -5.27 3.20
C GLN A 289 9.59 -5.80 2.53
N TYR A 290 9.55 -6.02 1.21
CA TYR A 290 10.67 -6.61 0.48
C TYR A 290 11.82 -5.61 0.25
N ALA A 291 13.05 -6.11 0.26
CA ALA A 291 14.24 -5.29 0.06
C ALA A 291 14.24 -4.55 -1.29
N ASN A 292 14.77 -3.33 -1.30
CA ASN A 292 14.80 -2.38 -2.42
C ASN A 292 13.43 -1.88 -2.92
N GLN A 293 12.31 -2.37 -2.37
CA GLN A 293 11.00 -1.80 -2.62
C GLN A 293 10.74 -0.59 -1.71
N VAL A 294 9.89 0.32 -2.20
CA VAL A 294 9.34 1.42 -1.41
C VAL A 294 7.85 1.18 -1.25
N TYR A 295 7.33 1.47 -0.06
CA TYR A 295 5.93 1.25 0.30
C TYR A 295 5.28 2.56 0.73
N ASP A 296 3.98 2.67 0.50
CA ASP A 296 3.19 3.80 0.99
C ASP A 296 3.34 3.92 2.52
N THR A 297 3.40 5.17 2.99
CA THR A 297 3.41 5.53 4.41
C THR A 297 2.01 5.48 5.00
N ARG A 298 1.81 6.09 6.17
CA ARG A 298 0.48 6.43 6.67
C ARG A 298 -0.40 6.97 5.56
N PHE A 299 -1.52 6.29 5.33
CA PHE A 299 -2.60 6.81 4.50
C PHE A 299 -3.23 8.00 5.24
N ARG A 300 -3.39 9.12 4.53
CA ARG A 300 -4.14 10.28 5.03
C ARG A 300 -5.42 10.47 4.24
N HIS A 301 -6.49 10.78 4.94
CA HIS A 301 -7.78 11.13 4.35
C HIS A 301 -7.95 12.66 4.27
N VAL A 302 -9.16 13.14 3.97
CA VAL A 302 -9.48 14.57 4.15
C VAL A 302 -9.50 14.94 5.64
N PRO A 303 -9.27 16.20 6.02
CA PRO A 303 -9.30 16.65 7.42
C PRO A 303 -10.60 16.25 8.13
N ASN A 304 -10.48 15.93 9.43
CA ASN A 304 -11.53 15.37 10.30
C ASN A 304 -12.03 13.96 9.92
N PHE A 305 -11.27 13.22 9.09
CA PHE A 305 -11.47 11.78 8.79
C PHE A 305 -10.13 11.03 8.71
N ASP A 306 -9.08 11.56 9.34
CA ASP A 306 -7.68 11.10 9.31
C ASP A 306 -7.33 10.19 10.51
N LYS A 307 -8.27 9.99 11.44
CA LYS A 307 -8.10 9.25 12.71
C LYS A 307 -9.17 8.18 12.94
N CYS A 308 -8.85 7.21 13.81
CA CYS A 308 -9.74 6.11 14.15
C CYS A 308 -11.09 6.55 14.75
N ASN A 309 -11.08 7.49 15.71
CA ASN A 309 -12.27 8.02 16.41
C ASN A 309 -13.08 9.03 15.59
N GLU A 310 -12.56 9.46 14.44
CA GLU A 310 -13.28 10.29 13.48
C GLU A 310 -14.21 9.40 12.62
N CYS A 311 -13.66 8.33 12.02
CA CYS A 311 -14.45 7.40 11.19
C CYS A 311 -15.26 6.36 12.00
N HIS A 312 -14.80 5.97 13.20
CA HIS A 312 -15.49 5.04 14.09
C HIS A 312 -15.98 5.75 15.34
N ASP A 313 -17.20 5.43 15.76
CA ASP A 313 -17.73 5.90 17.03
C ASP A 313 -17.08 5.14 18.20
N ALA A 314 -16.41 5.88 19.09
CA ALA A 314 -15.62 5.30 20.17
C ALA A 314 -16.43 4.51 21.20
N HIS A 315 -17.75 4.72 21.29
CA HIS A 315 -18.61 4.05 22.28
C HIS A 315 -19.36 2.85 21.70
N THR A 316 -19.92 2.95 20.50
CA THR A 316 -20.58 1.82 19.82
C THR A 316 -19.62 0.90 19.05
N THR A 317 -18.37 1.37 18.83
CA THR A 317 -17.33 0.82 17.94
C THR A 317 -17.77 0.66 16.47
N ARG A 318 -18.86 1.31 16.04
CA ARG A 318 -19.40 1.23 14.67
C ARG A 318 -18.86 2.36 13.79
N VAL A 319 -18.81 2.12 12.48
CA VAL A 319 -18.43 3.15 11.48
C VAL A 319 -19.57 4.16 11.29
N ARG A 320 -19.23 5.45 11.17
CA ARG A 320 -20.17 6.56 10.98
C ARG A 320 -20.62 6.69 9.50
N TRP A 321 -21.34 5.70 8.97
CA TRP A 321 -21.68 5.62 7.53
C TRP A 321 -22.39 6.86 6.97
N ASP A 322 -23.26 7.51 7.74
CA ASP A 322 -23.96 8.74 7.31
C ASP A 322 -23.00 9.91 7.02
N GLU A 323 -21.87 9.98 7.73
CA GLU A 323 -20.83 10.98 7.49
C GLU A 323 -20.08 10.65 6.20
N CYS A 324 -19.75 9.37 5.97
CA CYS A 324 -19.15 8.90 4.71
C CYS A 324 -20.05 9.22 3.50
N ALA A 325 -21.37 9.08 3.64
CA ALA A 325 -22.36 9.30 2.58
C ALA A 325 -22.35 10.74 2.03
N THR A 326 -21.87 11.71 2.81
CA THR A 326 -21.71 13.12 2.40
C THR A 326 -20.75 13.28 1.22
N CYS A 327 -19.67 12.49 1.18
CA CYS A 327 -18.65 12.51 0.13
C CYS A 327 -18.70 11.29 -0.80
N HIS A 328 -19.35 10.21 -0.36
CA HIS A 328 -19.51 8.96 -1.11
C HIS A 328 -21.01 8.59 -1.21
N PRO A 329 -21.77 9.22 -2.13
CA PRO A 329 -23.22 9.02 -2.22
C PRO A 329 -23.61 7.55 -2.40
N GLY A 330 -24.57 7.09 -1.59
CA GLY A 330 -25.05 5.71 -1.61
C GLY A 330 -24.26 4.73 -0.73
N VAL A 331 -23.25 5.20 0.03
CA VAL A 331 -22.61 4.39 1.08
C VAL A 331 -23.50 4.36 2.33
N THR A 332 -24.02 3.19 2.67
CA THR A 332 -24.85 2.93 3.86
C THR A 332 -24.25 1.91 4.82
N ASP A 333 -23.27 1.14 4.35
CA ASP A 333 -22.68 -0.02 5.02
C ASP A 333 -21.37 -0.43 4.32
N VAL A 334 -20.66 -1.39 4.92
CA VAL A 334 -19.37 -1.87 4.42
C VAL A 334 -19.43 -2.46 3.01
N THR A 335 -20.55 -3.09 2.62
CA THR A 335 -20.71 -3.68 1.27
C THR A 335 -20.88 -2.61 0.19
N LYS A 336 -21.43 -1.44 0.55
CA LYS A 336 -21.40 -0.26 -0.32
C LYS A 336 -20.01 0.35 -0.35
N ALA A 337 -19.36 0.47 0.81
CA ALA A 337 -18.01 1.03 0.93
C ALA A 337 -16.96 0.27 0.09
N TRP A 338 -17.13 -1.03 -0.13
CA TRP A 338 -16.28 -1.81 -1.06
C TRP A 338 -16.26 -1.27 -2.50
N ASN A 339 -17.30 -0.54 -2.92
CA ASN A 339 -17.40 0.08 -4.25
C ASN A 339 -16.69 1.45 -4.33
N ILE A 340 -16.15 1.98 -3.22
CA ILE A 340 -15.39 3.23 -3.22
C ILE A 340 -14.07 3.03 -3.98
N ARG A 341 -13.73 4.00 -4.83
CA ARG A 341 -12.44 4.10 -5.51
C ARG A 341 -12.01 5.55 -5.60
N GLN A 342 -10.72 5.83 -5.38
CA GLN A 342 -10.18 7.17 -5.57
C GLN A 342 -10.04 7.47 -7.06
N ILE A 343 -10.21 8.74 -7.46
CA ILE A 343 -10.08 9.15 -8.86
C ILE A 343 -8.67 8.82 -9.40
N ALA A 344 -7.64 8.96 -8.55
CA ALA A 344 -6.26 8.56 -8.84
C ALA A 344 -6.08 7.07 -9.18
N SER A 345 -6.84 6.18 -8.52
CA SER A 345 -6.78 4.73 -8.73
C SER A 345 -7.78 4.20 -9.76
N ARG A 346 -8.73 5.02 -10.22
CA ARG A 346 -9.84 4.64 -11.11
C ARG A 346 -9.43 4.06 -12.47
N ASN A 347 -8.21 4.30 -12.92
CA ASN A 347 -7.75 3.89 -14.25
C ASN A 347 -6.56 2.92 -14.24
N GLN A 348 -6.13 2.53 -13.04
CA GLN A 348 -5.26 1.38 -12.84
C GLN A 348 -6.08 0.09 -12.84
N ASP A 349 -5.36 -1.02 -12.85
CA ASP A 349 -5.82 -2.39 -13.03
C ASP A 349 -4.80 -3.19 -12.23
N TYR A 350 -4.95 -3.19 -10.90
CA TYR A 350 -3.91 -3.65 -9.99
C TYR A 350 -3.80 -5.17 -10.02
N ASP A 351 -4.94 -5.86 -10.12
CA ASP A 351 -4.99 -7.30 -10.27
C ASP A 351 -4.95 -7.81 -11.73
N GLY A 352 -5.24 -6.96 -12.73
CA GLY A 352 -5.07 -7.32 -14.13
C GLY A 352 -6.18 -8.19 -14.72
N ASP A 353 -7.40 -8.16 -14.19
CA ASP A 353 -8.59 -8.80 -14.79
C ASP A 353 -9.23 -7.99 -15.93
N ASN A 354 -8.76 -6.75 -16.15
CA ASN A 354 -9.29 -5.76 -17.09
C ASN A 354 -10.63 -5.08 -16.66
N ASN A 355 -10.97 -5.10 -15.37
CA ASN A 355 -12.12 -4.39 -14.77
C ASN A 355 -11.71 -3.16 -13.93
N ARG A 356 -11.57 -2.01 -14.59
CA ARG A 356 -11.20 -0.74 -13.91
C ARG A 356 -12.39 -0.01 -13.28
N ALA A 357 -13.60 -0.58 -13.36
CA ALA A 357 -14.84 0.07 -12.97
C ALA A 357 -15.30 -0.26 -11.54
N GLU A 358 -14.80 -1.35 -10.97
CA GLU A 358 -15.09 -1.78 -9.59
C GLU A 358 -14.33 -0.97 -8.53
N GLY A 359 -14.78 -1.09 -7.27
CA GLY A 359 -14.14 -0.44 -6.13
C GLY A 359 -12.86 -1.13 -5.66
N ILE A 360 -12.03 -0.40 -4.92
CA ILE A 360 -10.65 -0.81 -4.56
C ILE A 360 -10.58 -2.05 -3.65
N TYR A 361 -11.71 -2.48 -3.09
CA TYR A 361 -11.81 -3.75 -2.36
C TYR A 361 -11.66 -4.98 -3.26
N PHE A 362 -12.17 -4.91 -4.49
CA PHE A 362 -12.25 -6.06 -5.39
C PHE A 362 -10.90 -6.37 -6.07
N GLU A 363 -10.18 -5.33 -6.50
CA GLU A 363 -8.73 -5.34 -6.82
C GLU A 363 -7.86 -6.01 -5.73
N ILE A 364 -8.20 -5.82 -4.45
CA ILE A 364 -7.53 -6.51 -3.33
C ILE A 364 -7.93 -7.99 -3.27
N GLN A 365 -9.14 -8.38 -3.71
CA GLN A 365 -9.55 -9.78 -3.80
C GLN A 365 -8.81 -10.51 -4.93
N GLY A 366 -8.77 -9.97 -6.15
CA GLY A 366 -8.06 -10.63 -7.24
C GLY A 366 -6.55 -10.75 -6.98
N LEU A 367 -5.94 -9.77 -6.29
CA LEU A 367 -4.56 -9.90 -5.81
C LEU A 367 -4.40 -10.94 -4.69
N ARG A 368 -5.36 -11.07 -3.77
CA ARG A 368 -5.38 -12.18 -2.77
C ARG A 368 -5.48 -13.53 -3.48
N GLU A 369 -6.37 -13.69 -4.45
CA GLU A 369 -6.57 -14.93 -5.21
C GLU A 369 -5.32 -15.33 -6.01
N LYS A 370 -4.70 -14.37 -6.72
CA LYS A 370 -3.45 -14.58 -7.46
C LYS A 370 -2.27 -14.90 -6.54
N LEU A 371 -2.19 -14.29 -5.36
CA LEU A 371 -1.19 -14.67 -4.35
C LEU A 371 -1.46 -16.06 -3.77
N LEU A 372 -2.71 -16.43 -3.47
CA LEU A 372 -3.06 -17.74 -2.95
C LEU A 372 -2.73 -18.86 -3.95
N ALA A 373 -3.11 -18.69 -5.22
CA ALA A 373 -2.75 -19.62 -6.30
C ALA A 373 -1.21 -19.75 -6.47
N SER A 374 -0.48 -18.64 -6.30
CA SER A 374 0.98 -18.64 -6.29
C SER A 374 1.56 -19.43 -5.11
N LEU A 375 1.06 -19.20 -3.90
CA LEU A 375 1.46 -19.91 -2.68
C LEU A 375 1.20 -21.42 -2.78
N GLN A 376 -0.03 -21.81 -3.15
CA GLN A 376 -0.47 -23.21 -3.33
C GLN A 376 0.44 -23.96 -4.29
N ARG A 377 0.68 -23.37 -5.47
CA ARG A 377 1.54 -23.94 -6.49
C ARG A 377 2.99 -24.05 -6.03
N TYR A 378 3.52 -23.01 -5.40
CA TYR A 378 4.88 -23.01 -4.86
C TYR A 378 5.06 -24.10 -3.80
N GLY A 379 4.10 -24.26 -2.89
CA GLY A 379 4.09 -25.35 -1.92
C GLY A 379 4.16 -26.72 -2.60
N ALA A 380 3.30 -26.96 -3.59
CA ALA A 380 3.28 -28.19 -4.36
C ALA A 380 4.58 -28.46 -5.15
N GLU A 381 5.28 -27.42 -5.63
CA GLU A 381 6.56 -27.55 -6.36
C GLU A 381 7.80 -27.65 -5.45
N ARG A 382 7.75 -27.11 -4.21
CA ARG A 382 8.93 -26.95 -3.33
C ARG A 382 8.88 -27.70 -2.01
N SER A 383 7.71 -28.14 -1.54
CA SER A 383 7.58 -28.76 -0.22
C SER A 383 6.43 -29.78 -0.18
N GLN A 384 5.20 -29.32 -0.05
CA GLN A 384 3.96 -30.09 -0.16
C GLN A 384 2.81 -29.12 -0.47
N PRO A 385 1.70 -29.55 -1.09
CA PRO A 385 0.53 -28.71 -1.27
C PRO A 385 0.01 -28.16 0.06
N LEU A 386 -0.51 -26.94 0.03
CA LEU A 386 -1.12 -26.27 1.19
C LEU A 386 -2.37 -25.52 0.78
N CYS A 387 -3.30 -25.40 1.71
CA CYS A 387 -4.49 -24.58 1.58
C CYS A 387 -4.53 -23.53 2.70
N TYR A 388 -5.40 -22.53 2.53
CA TYR A 388 -5.74 -21.55 3.55
C TYR A 388 -7.15 -21.82 4.08
N GLY A 389 -7.33 -21.84 5.40
CA GLY A 389 -8.62 -21.95 6.08
C GLY A 389 -8.78 -20.87 7.15
N ASP A 390 -10.03 -20.57 7.53
CA ASP A 390 -10.35 -19.41 8.38
C ASP A 390 -10.12 -19.65 9.90
N THR A 391 -9.67 -20.84 10.30
CA THR A 391 -9.34 -21.20 11.70
C THR A 391 -7.84 -21.36 11.90
N HIS A 392 -7.31 -20.94 13.06
CA HIS A 392 -5.90 -21.16 13.44
C HIS A 392 -5.53 -22.66 13.39
N PRO A 393 -4.38 -23.07 12.81
CA PRO A 393 -3.24 -22.26 12.34
C PRO A 393 -3.30 -21.67 10.92
N TYR A 394 -4.48 -21.64 10.29
CA TYR A 394 -4.80 -21.08 8.96
C TYR A 394 -4.18 -21.82 7.77
N TRP A 395 -2.93 -22.25 7.88
CA TRP A 395 -2.22 -22.97 6.84
C TRP A 395 -2.21 -24.47 7.18
N PHE A 396 -2.85 -25.25 6.33
CA PHE A 396 -2.99 -26.69 6.47
C PHE A 396 -2.41 -27.39 5.24
N ARG A 397 -2.10 -28.68 5.37
CA ARG A 397 -1.69 -29.50 4.22
C ARG A 397 -2.91 -29.78 3.36
N ASP A 398 -2.83 -29.41 2.09
CA ASP A 398 -3.83 -29.76 1.09
C ASP A 398 -3.58 -31.22 0.68
N THR A 399 -4.50 -32.11 1.05
CA THR A 399 -4.30 -33.57 0.99
C THR A 399 -4.91 -34.21 -0.24
N ASP A 400 -6.02 -33.68 -0.76
CA ASP A 400 -6.63 -34.14 -2.00
C ASP A 400 -6.24 -33.31 -3.25
N LYS A 401 -5.68 -32.12 -3.03
CA LYS A 401 -5.09 -31.19 -4.02
C LYS A 401 -6.12 -30.38 -4.82
N ASP A 402 -7.26 -30.06 -4.22
CA ASP A 402 -8.26 -29.17 -4.82
C ASP A 402 -7.99 -27.66 -4.59
N GLY A 403 -7.07 -27.31 -3.69
CA GLY A 403 -6.71 -25.91 -3.35
C GLY A 403 -7.57 -25.27 -2.26
N THR A 404 -8.55 -25.97 -1.71
CA THR A 404 -9.44 -25.50 -0.65
C THR A 404 -9.06 -26.18 0.66
N CYS A 405 -9.20 -25.49 1.80
CA CYS A 405 -9.14 -26.19 3.08
C CYS A 405 -10.53 -26.74 3.42
N SER A 406 -10.72 -28.05 3.26
CA SER A 406 -11.93 -28.71 3.75
C SER A 406 -12.01 -28.66 5.29
N ALA A 407 -13.20 -28.89 5.85
CA ALA A 407 -13.37 -29.04 7.29
C ALA A 407 -12.63 -30.26 7.88
N ALA A 408 -12.26 -31.25 7.04
CA ALA A 408 -11.45 -32.39 7.45
C ALA A 408 -9.94 -32.06 7.52
N GLU A 409 -9.49 -31.08 6.74
CA GLU A 409 -8.10 -30.64 6.69
C GLU A 409 -7.81 -29.44 7.59
N SER A 410 -8.83 -28.64 7.92
CA SER A 410 -8.78 -27.48 8.83
C SER A 410 -8.66 -27.87 10.32
N VAL A 411 -7.81 -28.86 10.61
CA VAL A 411 -7.62 -29.46 11.93
C VAL A 411 -6.16 -29.37 12.39
N ALA A 412 -5.92 -29.20 13.69
CA ALA A 412 -4.57 -28.95 14.22
C ALA A 412 -3.53 -30.04 13.87
N ALA A 413 -3.94 -31.31 13.77
CA ALA A 413 -3.08 -32.41 13.33
C ALA A 413 -2.65 -32.32 11.84
N ASN A 414 -3.34 -31.50 11.05
CA ASN A 414 -3.08 -31.27 9.64
C ASN A 414 -2.44 -29.90 9.33
N ALA A 415 -1.98 -29.19 10.37
CA ALA A 415 -1.20 -27.97 10.25
C ALA A 415 -0.02 -28.11 9.27
N PHE A 416 0.24 -27.05 8.50
CA PHE A 416 1.36 -26.98 7.57
C PHE A 416 2.66 -26.60 8.29
N ALA A 417 3.71 -27.43 8.12
CA ALA A 417 4.98 -27.31 8.84
C ALA A 417 6.22 -27.26 7.91
N SER A 418 6.03 -27.29 6.59
CA SER A 418 7.14 -27.40 5.61
C SER A 418 7.47 -26.04 5.01
N TRP A 419 7.93 -25.11 5.83
CA TRP A 419 8.13 -23.71 5.47
C TRP A 419 9.48 -23.45 4.80
N THR A 420 9.48 -22.62 3.76
CA THR A 420 10.66 -21.92 3.22
C THR A 420 10.58 -20.43 3.61
N PRO A 421 11.71 -19.69 3.64
CA PRO A 421 11.68 -18.24 3.85
C PRO A 421 10.73 -17.50 2.91
N ARG A 422 10.75 -17.82 1.60
CA ARG A 422 9.88 -17.20 0.59
C ARG A 422 8.40 -17.43 0.89
N LEU A 423 8.03 -18.66 1.24
CA LEU A 423 6.66 -19.05 1.55
C LEU A 423 6.16 -18.35 2.82
N GLN A 424 6.97 -18.29 3.87
CA GLN A 424 6.62 -17.65 5.14
C GLN A 424 6.34 -16.15 4.95
N LYS A 425 7.22 -15.43 4.24
CA LYS A 425 7.08 -13.99 3.95
C LYS A 425 5.79 -13.67 3.18
N ALA A 426 5.49 -14.48 2.17
CA ALA A 426 4.32 -14.29 1.31
C ALA A 426 3.00 -14.70 1.99
N ALA A 427 2.99 -15.81 2.73
CA ALA A 427 1.84 -16.25 3.54
C ALA A 427 1.48 -15.23 4.65
N TYR A 428 2.48 -14.56 5.22
CA TYR A 428 2.29 -13.49 6.20
C TYR A 428 1.57 -12.26 5.62
N ASN A 429 1.99 -11.81 4.42
CA ASN A 429 1.31 -10.70 3.73
C ASN A 429 -0.11 -11.06 3.30
N TYR A 430 -0.33 -12.31 2.86
CA TYR A 430 -1.68 -12.83 2.60
C TYR A 430 -2.56 -12.74 3.87
N GLN A 431 -2.06 -13.24 5.00
CA GLN A 431 -2.75 -13.17 6.30
C GLN A 431 -3.08 -11.72 6.70
N LEU A 432 -2.09 -10.81 6.71
CA LEU A 432 -2.32 -9.39 7.02
C LEU A 432 -3.44 -8.82 6.15
N SER A 433 -3.40 -9.07 4.85
CA SER A 433 -4.45 -8.59 3.96
C SER A 433 -5.84 -9.11 4.38
N LYS A 434 -5.96 -10.38 4.81
CA LYS A 434 -7.24 -11.03 5.17
C LYS A 434 -7.77 -10.63 6.55
N VAL A 435 -6.91 -10.42 7.55
CA VAL A 435 -7.33 -10.20 8.95
C VAL A 435 -7.59 -8.73 9.32
N ASP A 436 -7.36 -7.80 8.40
CA ASP A 436 -7.92 -6.45 8.44
C ASP A 436 -9.09 -6.32 7.45
N PRO A 437 -10.36 -6.42 7.90
CA PRO A 437 -11.51 -6.26 7.00
C PRO A 437 -11.69 -4.81 6.50
N GLY A 438 -11.10 -3.83 7.18
CA GLY A 438 -11.10 -2.42 6.77
C GLY A 438 -9.93 -2.05 5.85
N ALA A 439 -9.08 -3.01 5.46
CA ALA A 439 -7.86 -2.79 4.66
C ALA A 439 -8.04 -1.88 3.44
N PHE A 440 -9.17 -2.02 2.74
CA PHE A 440 -9.54 -1.23 1.55
C PHE A 440 -9.77 0.27 1.84
N ALA A 441 -10.07 0.63 3.09
CA ALA A 441 -10.24 2.00 3.56
C ALA A 441 -9.06 2.48 4.41
N HIS A 442 -8.43 1.59 5.19
CA HIS A 442 -7.28 1.93 6.04
C HIS A 442 -6.04 2.29 5.23
N ASN A 443 -5.62 1.43 4.28
CA ASN A 443 -4.53 1.72 3.34
C ASN A 443 -4.51 0.69 2.18
N ALA A 444 -5.44 0.84 1.23
CA ALA A 444 -5.55 -0.08 0.10
C ALA A 444 -4.25 -0.23 -0.69
N LYS A 445 -3.55 0.89 -0.96
CA LYS A 445 -2.33 0.92 -1.78
C LYS A 445 -1.18 0.14 -1.14
N TYR A 446 -0.99 0.28 0.18
CA TYR A 446 0.01 -0.53 0.89
C TYR A 446 -0.28 -2.04 0.81
N ILE A 447 -1.55 -2.44 0.98
CA ILE A 447 -1.96 -3.84 0.90
C ILE A 447 -1.79 -4.39 -0.53
N ILE A 448 -2.14 -3.61 -1.55
CA ILE A 448 -1.86 -3.92 -2.98
C ILE A 448 -0.37 -4.13 -3.21
N GLN A 449 0.49 -3.25 -2.71
CA GLN A 449 1.95 -3.36 -2.85
C GLN A 449 2.51 -4.62 -2.18
N LEU A 450 2.03 -4.97 -0.97
CA LEU A 450 2.42 -6.19 -0.27
C LEU A 450 1.99 -7.45 -1.03
N LEU A 451 0.75 -7.51 -1.52
CA LEU A 451 0.22 -8.66 -2.27
C LEU A 451 0.93 -8.82 -3.61
N HIS A 452 1.14 -7.73 -4.34
CA HIS A 452 1.91 -7.70 -5.58
C HIS A 452 3.35 -8.21 -5.35
N ASP A 453 4.08 -7.65 -4.39
CA ASP A 453 5.49 -7.98 -4.18
C ASP A 453 5.67 -9.39 -3.62
N SER A 454 4.72 -9.89 -2.81
CA SER A 454 4.68 -11.30 -2.41
C SER A 454 4.39 -12.23 -3.60
N THR A 455 3.51 -11.83 -4.52
CA THR A 455 3.25 -12.61 -5.75
C THR A 455 4.49 -12.66 -6.62
N GLN A 456 5.16 -11.53 -6.86
CA GLN A 456 6.45 -11.48 -7.58
C GLN A 456 7.54 -12.28 -6.88
N SER A 457 7.61 -12.21 -5.55
CA SER A 457 8.56 -12.99 -4.75
C SER A 457 8.33 -14.49 -4.95
N VAL A 458 7.10 -14.98 -4.80
CA VAL A 458 6.76 -16.41 -4.99
C VAL A 458 7.03 -16.85 -6.44
N ASN A 459 6.70 -16.02 -7.43
CA ASN A 459 6.92 -16.29 -8.85
C ASN A 459 8.39 -16.63 -9.19
N GLN A 460 9.36 -15.94 -8.60
CA GLN A 460 10.80 -16.22 -8.80
C GLN A 460 11.19 -17.65 -8.38
N GLY A 461 10.43 -18.26 -7.48
CA GLY A 461 10.66 -19.60 -6.96
C GLY A 461 9.92 -20.71 -7.72
N LEU A 462 9.06 -20.39 -8.68
CA LEU A 462 8.30 -21.37 -9.47
C LEU A 462 9.11 -21.90 -10.67
N ALA A 463 8.83 -23.15 -11.07
CA ALA A 463 9.39 -23.77 -12.27
C ALA A 463 8.84 -23.17 -13.58
N VAL A 464 7.60 -22.66 -13.55
CA VAL A 464 7.04 -21.76 -14.57
C VAL A 464 6.25 -20.68 -13.83
N PRO A 465 6.70 -19.41 -13.78
CA PRO A 465 5.96 -18.33 -13.11
C PRO A 465 4.53 -18.18 -13.65
N PHE A 466 3.63 -17.61 -12.82
CA PHE A 466 2.38 -17.05 -13.31
C PHE A 466 2.66 -15.81 -14.15
N ASP A 467 1.87 -15.60 -15.21
CA ASP A 467 1.90 -14.32 -15.92
C ASP A 467 1.40 -13.22 -14.98
N THR A 468 2.21 -12.19 -14.81
CA THR A 468 1.93 -11.01 -13.99
C THR A 468 2.16 -9.71 -14.77
N SER A 469 2.25 -9.79 -16.11
CA SER A 469 2.49 -8.64 -16.99
C SER A 469 1.37 -7.60 -16.97
N LEU A 470 0.16 -7.99 -16.57
CA LEU A 470 -0.99 -7.12 -16.36
C LEU A 470 -1.12 -6.58 -14.93
N LEU A 471 -0.36 -7.10 -13.94
CA LEU A 471 -0.47 -6.60 -12.56
C LEU A 471 0.13 -5.20 -12.46
N VAL A 472 -0.55 -4.31 -11.75
CA VAL A 472 -0.05 -2.97 -11.45
C VAL A 472 0.21 -2.84 -9.95
N ARG A 473 1.45 -2.50 -9.58
CA ARG A 473 1.84 -2.28 -8.17
C ARG A 473 1.42 -0.93 -7.61
N ASN A 474 1.48 0.12 -8.43
CA ASN A 474 1.44 1.51 -7.98
C ASN A 474 0.53 2.36 -8.88
N ASP A 475 0.00 3.44 -8.30
CA ASP A 475 -0.66 4.53 -9.02
C ASP A 475 0.27 5.19 -10.08
N PRO A 476 -0.29 5.85 -11.11
CA PRO A 476 0.50 6.36 -12.22
C PRO A 476 1.02 7.78 -11.94
N GLY A 477 2.19 8.10 -12.48
CA GLY A 477 2.73 9.46 -12.49
C GLY A 477 2.78 10.11 -11.10
N HIS A 478 2.11 11.26 -10.97
CA HIS A 478 2.12 12.07 -9.75
C HIS A 478 1.31 11.50 -8.57
N PHE A 479 0.49 10.46 -8.78
CA PHE A 479 -0.29 9.82 -7.73
C PHE A 479 0.47 8.68 -7.00
N ASN A 480 1.71 8.38 -7.43
CA ASN A 480 2.53 7.33 -6.83
C ASN A 480 3.10 7.75 -5.47
N GLY A 481 2.36 7.46 -4.39
CA GLY A 481 2.76 7.67 -3.00
C GLY A 481 4.12 7.06 -2.66
N ALA A 482 4.35 5.79 -3.03
CA ALA A 482 5.63 5.07 -2.88
C ALA A 482 6.76 5.52 -3.82
N SER A 483 6.64 6.60 -4.59
CA SER A 483 7.76 7.07 -5.41
C SER A 483 8.91 7.67 -4.57
N LYS A 484 10.17 7.46 -4.99
CA LYS A 484 11.35 8.13 -4.41
C LYS A 484 11.20 9.67 -4.35
N ALA A 485 10.37 10.25 -5.22
CA ALA A 485 10.10 11.69 -5.29
C ALA A 485 9.03 12.17 -4.28
N ALA A 486 8.22 11.27 -3.71
CA ALA A 486 7.27 11.55 -2.65
C ALA A 486 7.84 11.18 -1.27
N ARG A 487 8.51 10.03 -1.13
CA ARG A 487 8.97 9.45 0.16
C ARG A 487 10.28 10.01 0.73
N ASN A 488 10.58 11.30 0.52
CA ASN A 488 11.79 11.93 1.06
C ASN A 488 11.55 12.62 2.42
N TRP A 489 10.30 12.76 2.87
CA TRP A 489 9.95 13.45 4.12
C TRP A 489 9.30 12.56 5.17
N ASP A 490 9.15 11.25 4.93
CA ASP A 490 8.65 10.18 5.83
C ASP A 490 9.02 10.36 7.31
N SER A 491 10.28 10.69 7.59
CA SER A 491 10.86 10.81 8.93
C SER A 491 10.60 12.14 9.63
N SER A 492 9.95 13.08 8.93
CA SER A 492 9.65 14.45 9.37
C SER A 492 8.17 14.82 9.22
N GLU A 493 7.40 14.02 8.48
CA GLU A 493 6.02 14.29 8.03
C GLU A 493 5.78 15.65 7.35
N ALA A 494 6.84 16.39 7.01
CA ALA A 494 6.75 17.78 6.57
C ALA A 494 7.76 18.12 5.47
N VAL A 495 7.24 18.57 4.33
CA VAL A 495 8.06 19.05 3.21
C VAL A 495 8.51 20.48 3.50
N GLN A 496 9.83 20.70 3.52
CA GLN A 496 10.38 22.02 3.84
C GLN A 496 10.13 23.03 2.71
N ALA A 497 10.09 24.32 3.05
CA ALA A 497 9.80 25.42 2.11
C ALA A 497 10.60 25.40 0.79
N GLY A 498 11.85 24.97 0.80
CA GLY A 498 12.69 24.85 -0.40
C GLY A 498 12.30 23.71 -1.37
N CYS A 499 11.38 22.83 -0.95
CA CYS A 499 10.89 21.66 -1.68
C CYS A 499 9.36 21.68 -1.88
N SER A 500 8.62 22.46 -1.06
CA SER A 500 7.15 22.55 -1.10
C SER A 500 6.59 23.02 -2.46
N ARG A 501 7.42 23.68 -3.26
CA ARG A 501 7.13 24.07 -4.64
C ARG A 501 6.69 22.90 -5.53
N CYS A 502 7.21 21.68 -5.31
CA CYS A 502 6.96 20.52 -6.17
C CYS A 502 6.47 19.27 -5.44
N HIS A 503 6.77 19.12 -4.14
CA HIS A 503 6.68 17.83 -3.44
C HIS A 503 5.59 17.77 -2.35
N SER A 504 4.67 18.74 -2.30
CA SER A 504 3.70 18.86 -1.21
C SER A 504 2.35 19.40 -1.66
N GLY A 505 1.84 18.81 -2.73
CA GLY A 505 0.45 18.95 -3.14
C GLY A 505 -0.02 20.38 -3.37
N ALA A 506 -1.33 20.58 -3.22
CA ALA A 506 -1.98 21.87 -3.43
C ALA A 506 -1.45 22.97 -2.49
N GLN A 507 -1.19 22.65 -1.21
CA GLN A 507 -0.84 23.65 -0.19
C GLN A 507 0.53 24.28 -0.41
N GLY A 508 1.53 23.49 -0.84
CA GLY A 508 2.86 24.02 -1.16
C GLY A 508 2.93 24.64 -2.56
N TYR A 509 2.33 23.97 -3.56
CA TYR A 509 2.38 24.41 -4.95
C TYR A 509 1.68 25.74 -5.17
N ARG A 510 0.42 25.88 -4.72
CA ARG A 510 -0.36 27.12 -4.93
C ARG A 510 0.23 28.30 -4.18
N PHE A 511 0.73 28.08 -2.95
CA PHE A 511 1.42 29.10 -2.18
C PHE A 511 2.69 29.58 -2.91
N PHE A 512 3.51 28.66 -3.44
CA PHE A 512 4.68 29.05 -4.23
C PHE A 512 4.29 29.84 -5.49
N VAL A 513 3.27 29.41 -6.23
CA VAL A 513 2.79 30.13 -7.43
C VAL A 513 2.35 31.55 -7.07
N GLN A 514 1.61 31.72 -5.96
CA GLN A 514 1.08 33.01 -5.51
C GLN A 514 2.18 33.97 -4.99
N TYR A 515 3.11 33.49 -4.17
CA TYR A 515 4.05 34.34 -3.43
C TYR A 515 5.50 34.30 -3.93
N GLY A 516 5.87 33.35 -4.81
CA GLY A 516 7.24 33.16 -5.29
C GLY A 516 8.22 32.55 -4.28
N VAL A 517 7.72 32.19 -3.10
CA VAL A 517 8.46 31.53 -2.02
C VAL A 517 7.64 30.34 -1.52
N GLY A 518 8.32 29.26 -1.10
CA GLY A 518 7.65 28.11 -0.49
C GLY A 518 7.39 28.31 1.00
N GLN A 519 6.64 27.38 1.59
CA GLN A 519 6.34 27.31 3.02
C GLN A 519 6.48 25.87 3.50
N SER A 520 6.77 25.65 4.79
CA SER A 520 6.79 24.29 5.33
C SER A 520 5.35 23.79 5.50
N VAL A 521 5.05 22.60 5.00
CA VAL A 521 3.70 22.01 5.00
C VAL A 521 3.77 20.50 5.24
N PRO A 522 2.67 19.82 5.58
CA PRO A 522 2.64 18.37 5.68
C PRO A 522 3.07 17.68 4.38
N GLU A 523 3.64 16.48 4.51
CA GLU A 523 3.93 15.60 3.39
C GLU A 523 2.65 14.91 2.88
N THR A 524 2.50 14.83 1.56
CA THR A 524 1.34 14.22 0.92
C THR A 524 1.47 12.69 0.89
N ALA A 525 0.60 11.98 1.62
CA ALA A 525 0.62 10.52 1.72
C ALA A 525 0.49 9.80 0.36
N ASN A 526 -0.38 10.31 -0.51
CA ASN A 526 -0.89 9.62 -1.69
C ASN A 526 -0.39 10.21 -3.03
N GLY A 527 0.80 10.84 -3.04
CA GLY A 527 1.25 11.67 -4.16
C GLY A 527 0.55 13.03 -4.18
N LEU A 528 0.59 13.74 -5.32
CA LEU A 528 -0.05 15.07 -5.46
C LEU A 528 -1.57 14.94 -5.53
N GLU A 529 -2.33 15.74 -4.75
CA GLU A 529 -3.79 15.70 -4.81
C GLU A 529 -4.30 16.42 -6.07
N CYS A 530 -5.52 16.08 -6.49
CA CYS A 530 -6.16 16.68 -7.67
C CYS A 530 -6.23 18.23 -7.58
N SER A 531 -6.36 18.79 -6.38
CA SER A 531 -6.36 20.24 -6.11
C SER A 531 -5.01 20.93 -6.35
N THR A 532 -3.93 20.19 -6.56
CA THR A 532 -2.65 20.75 -7.06
C THR A 532 -2.86 21.36 -8.45
N CYS A 533 -3.67 20.68 -9.29
CA CYS A 533 -3.86 21.01 -10.71
C CYS A 533 -5.27 21.53 -11.06
N HIS A 534 -6.28 21.28 -10.23
CA HIS A 534 -7.68 21.64 -10.51
C HIS A 534 -8.29 22.56 -9.45
N GLU A 535 -9.11 23.52 -9.87
CA GLU A 535 -9.85 24.42 -8.98
C GLU A 535 -11.22 23.87 -8.59
N ASN A 536 -11.91 23.20 -9.54
CA ASN A 536 -13.23 22.60 -9.35
C ASN A 536 -13.20 21.11 -9.70
N PHE A 537 -14.15 20.33 -9.16
CA PHE A 537 -14.23 18.88 -9.36
C PHE A 537 -15.55 18.36 -9.92
N GLU A 538 -16.62 19.15 -9.91
CA GLU A 538 -17.87 18.91 -10.65
C GLU A 538 -18.53 20.29 -10.90
N PRO A 539 -19.24 20.51 -12.02
CA PRO A 539 -19.38 19.65 -13.20
C PRO A 539 -18.29 19.88 -14.27
N THR A 540 -17.35 20.81 -14.05
CA THR A 540 -16.43 21.34 -15.08
C THR A 540 -14.98 20.86 -14.97
N TYR A 541 -14.55 20.31 -13.84
CA TYR A 541 -13.17 19.83 -13.60
C TYR A 541 -12.08 20.88 -13.94
N ASP A 542 -12.34 22.17 -13.68
CA ASP A 542 -11.49 23.29 -14.16
C ASP A 542 -10.03 23.18 -13.72
N VAL A 543 -9.11 23.39 -14.65
CA VAL A 543 -7.65 23.34 -14.42
C VAL A 543 -7.13 24.69 -13.91
N PHE A 544 -6.38 24.68 -12.82
CA PHE A 544 -5.64 25.84 -12.32
C PHE A 544 -4.57 26.25 -13.33
N VAL A 545 -4.60 27.51 -13.78
CA VAL A 545 -3.58 28.06 -14.70
C VAL A 545 -2.81 29.18 -14.01
N PRO A 546 -1.59 28.92 -13.50
CA PRO A 546 -0.70 29.97 -13.03
C PRO A 546 -0.44 31.02 -14.10
N ALA A 547 -0.43 32.31 -13.72
CA ALA A 547 -0.20 33.41 -14.65
C ALA A 547 1.27 33.54 -15.15
N LYS A 548 2.20 32.80 -14.55
CA LYS A 548 3.64 32.82 -14.85
C LYS A 548 4.38 31.60 -14.30
N THR A 549 5.56 31.31 -14.83
CA THR A 549 6.55 30.38 -14.25
C THR A 549 7.74 31.13 -13.69
N TRP A 550 8.21 30.71 -12.52
CA TRP A 550 9.42 31.22 -11.88
C TRP A 550 10.67 30.44 -12.34
N LEU A 551 11.61 31.11 -12.99
CA LEU A 551 12.89 30.55 -13.43
C LEU A 551 13.88 30.40 -12.24
N PRO A 552 14.98 29.62 -12.38
CA PRO A 552 15.95 29.41 -11.28
C PRO A 552 16.69 30.66 -10.80
N ASP A 553 16.69 31.75 -11.57
CA ASP A 553 17.28 33.04 -11.24
C ASP A 553 16.28 34.02 -10.58
N ASN A 554 15.12 33.51 -10.17
CA ASN A 554 13.96 34.26 -9.65
C ASN A 554 13.30 35.23 -10.64
N THR A 555 13.70 35.26 -11.92
CA THR A 555 12.92 35.94 -12.96
C THR A 555 11.66 35.13 -13.31
N THR A 556 10.73 35.73 -14.06
CA THR A 556 9.47 35.06 -14.42
C THR A 556 9.10 35.23 -15.88
N VAL A 557 8.67 34.13 -16.50
CA VAL A 557 8.15 34.07 -17.87
C VAL A 557 6.66 33.73 -17.85
N ASN A 558 5.92 34.12 -18.90
CA ASN A 558 4.53 33.67 -19.09
C ASN A 558 4.48 32.73 -20.31
N LEU A 559 4.16 31.46 -20.05
CA LEU A 559 4.08 30.40 -21.06
C LEU A 559 2.62 30.18 -21.50
N PRO A 560 2.37 29.79 -22.77
CA PRO A 560 1.02 29.70 -23.32
C PRO A 560 0.22 28.51 -22.79
N GLY A 561 -1.09 28.69 -22.67
CA GLY A 561 -2.03 27.64 -22.27
C GLY A 561 -1.77 27.16 -20.85
N GLN A 562 -1.66 25.84 -20.67
CA GLN A 562 -1.45 25.22 -19.35
C GLN A 562 0.04 25.05 -18.99
N ASP A 563 0.97 25.51 -19.83
CA ASP A 563 2.41 25.31 -19.63
C ASP A 563 2.92 25.83 -18.27
N ASN A 564 2.40 26.98 -17.81
CA ASN A 564 2.82 27.55 -16.53
C ASN A 564 2.54 26.61 -15.35
N LEU A 565 1.54 25.72 -15.44
CA LEU A 565 1.24 24.71 -14.41
C LEU A 565 2.41 23.73 -14.29
N CYS A 566 2.71 23.01 -15.38
CA CYS A 566 3.77 22.00 -15.43
C CYS A 566 5.16 22.61 -15.22
N ALA A 567 5.46 23.73 -15.86
CA ALA A 567 6.78 24.35 -15.81
C ALA A 567 7.12 24.92 -14.43
N ASN A 568 6.14 25.29 -13.60
CA ASN A 568 6.46 25.66 -12.21
C ASN A 568 7.07 24.50 -11.40
N CYS A 569 6.86 23.23 -11.76
CA CYS A 569 7.64 22.10 -11.21
C CYS A 569 8.85 21.74 -12.09
N HIS A 570 8.65 21.64 -13.41
CA HIS A 570 9.59 21.03 -14.35
C HIS A 570 10.55 21.99 -15.06
N ILE A 571 10.76 23.21 -14.56
CA ILE A 571 11.78 24.12 -15.10
C ILE A 571 13.21 23.76 -14.68
N GLY A 572 13.39 23.09 -13.53
CA GLY A 572 14.70 22.84 -12.90
C GLY A 572 15.03 23.81 -11.76
N ARG A 573 16.21 23.67 -11.14
CA ARG A 573 16.61 24.41 -9.90
C ARG A 573 17.90 25.22 -9.98
N ALA A 574 18.67 25.10 -11.07
CA ALA A 574 19.87 25.89 -11.33
C ALA A 574 19.96 26.12 -12.85
N SER A 575 20.48 27.27 -13.27
CA SER A 575 20.55 27.72 -14.67
C SER A 575 21.90 28.38 -14.95
N LYS A 576 22.14 28.81 -16.20
CA LYS A 576 23.33 29.63 -16.52
C LYS A 576 23.53 30.78 -15.53
N ALA A 577 22.48 31.54 -15.22
CA ALA A 577 22.58 32.73 -14.37
C ALA A 577 22.96 32.38 -12.91
N THR A 578 22.46 31.27 -12.35
CA THR A 578 22.83 30.85 -10.99
C THR A 578 24.29 30.36 -10.94
N ILE A 579 24.79 29.76 -12.02
CA ILE A 579 26.21 29.36 -12.17
C ILE A 579 27.10 30.60 -12.31
N ASP A 580 26.76 31.53 -13.20
CA ASP A 580 27.50 32.79 -13.38
C ASP A 580 27.61 33.57 -12.06
N THR A 581 26.49 33.70 -11.31
CA THR A 581 26.48 34.37 -9.99
C THR A 581 27.38 33.67 -8.97
N ALA A 582 27.37 32.32 -8.89
CA ALA A 582 28.20 31.60 -7.94
C ALA A 582 29.70 31.64 -8.31
N LEU A 583 30.04 31.65 -9.60
CA LEU A 583 31.42 31.84 -10.06
C LEU A 583 31.91 33.27 -9.81
N ALA A 584 31.05 34.28 -10.02
CA ALA A 584 31.36 35.69 -9.76
C ALA A 584 31.50 36.03 -8.27
N ALA A 585 30.81 35.30 -7.38
CA ALA A 585 30.95 35.43 -5.93
C ALA A 585 32.33 34.98 -5.39
N GLY A 586 33.07 34.19 -6.18
CA GLY A 586 34.42 33.72 -5.84
C GLY A 586 34.48 32.57 -4.84
N GLY A 587 35.71 32.17 -4.49
CA GLY A 587 35.99 30.96 -3.73
C GLY A 587 36.14 29.71 -4.61
N THR A 588 36.15 28.52 -4.00
CA THR A 588 36.24 27.26 -4.74
C THR A 588 34.95 27.01 -5.54
N PRO A 589 35.01 26.79 -6.87
CA PRO A 589 33.84 26.45 -7.66
C PRO A 589 33.13 25.20 -7.12
N ARG A 590 31.81 25.17 -7.25
CA ARG A 590 30.98 24.04 -6.79
C ARG A 590 29.95 23.70 -7.86
N PHE A 591 29.70 22.40 -8.00
CA PHE A 591 28.64 21.87 -8.84
C PHE A 591 27.26 22.39 -8.40
N GLN A 592 26.39 22.70 -9.38
CA GLN A 592 25.00 23.06 -9.13
C GLN A 592 24.07 22.01 -9.75
N ASN A 593 23.27 21.37 -8.92
CA ASN A 593 22.30 20.35 -9.30
C ASN A 593 21.13 20.99 -10.07
N VAL A 594 20.94 20.63 -11.34
CA VAL A 594 19.81 21.07 -12.17
C VAL A 594 18.46 20.54 -11.65
N HIS A 595 18.51 19.47 -10.85
CA HIS A 595 17.40 18.71 -10.30
C HIS A 595 16.67 17.81 -11.32
N TYR A 596 15.77 16.96 -10.84
CA TYR A 596 15.16 15.89 -11.64
C TYR A 596 14.04 16.41 -12.55
N LEU A 597 13.93 15.84 -13.76
CA LEU A 597 12.90 16.13 -14.75
C LEU A 597 12.73 17.64 -15.08
N PRO A 598 13.80 18.38 -15.46
CA PRO A 598 13.74 19.78 -15.87
C PRO A 598 13.21 19.95 -17.31
N ALA A 599 12.25 19.13 -17.71
CA ALA A 599 11.74 18.99 -19.08
C ALA A 599 11.24 20.30 -19.70
N ALA A 600 10.57 21.15 -18.91
CA ALA A 600 10.14 22.47 -19.38
C ALA A 600 11.33 23.43 -19.57
N GLY A 601 12.38 23.30 -18.76
CA GLY A 601 13.63 24.04 -18.93
C GLY A 601 14.31 23.69 -20.26
N THR A 602 14.45 22.38 -20.54
CA THR A 602 15.00 21.89 -21.83
C THR A 602 14.16 22.37 -23.01
N ARG A 603 12.82 22.22 -22.91
CA ARG A 603 11.87 22.57 -23.97
C ARG A 603 11.88 24.06 -24.31
N GLU A 604 12.03 24.96 -23.33
CA GLU A 604 12.10 26.41 -23.57
C GLU A 604 13.47 26.89 -24.08
N GLY A 605 14.52 26.08 -23.96
CA GLY A 605 15.87 26.41 -24.45
C GLY A 605 16.37 27.75 -23.91
N THR A 606 16.85 28.62 -24.81
CA THR A 606 17.38 29.96 -24.47
C THR A 606 16.38 30.95 -23.85
N LEU A 607 15.08 30.62 -23.76
CA LEU A 607 14.14 31.39 -22.92
C LEU A 607 14.30 31.06 -21.43
N ALA A 608 14.58 29.80 -21.07
CA ALA A 608 14.82 29.37 -19.69
C ALA A 608 16.31 29.35 -19.30
N ARG A 609 17.20 29.18 -20.29
CA ARG A 609 18.66 29.04 -20.13
C ARG A 609 19.05 28.03 -19.05
N ILE A 610 18.34 26.91 -19.04
CA ILE A 610 18.52 25.91 -17.99
C ILE A 610 19.89 25.24 -18.10
N GLY A 611 20.41 25.06 -19.31
CA GLY A 611 21.80 24.70 -19.52
C GLY A 611 22.74 25.90 -19.42
N TYR A 612 24.01 25.63 -19.17
CA TYR A 612 25.07 26.63 -19.28
C TYR A 612 25.41 26.91 -20.75
N GLU A 613 24.83 27.98 -21.27
CA GLU A 613 25.12 28.54 -22.61
C GLU A 613 26.49 29.24 -22.64
N TYR A 614 27.36 28.86 -23.58
CA TYR A 614 28.70 29.43 -23.68
C TYR A 614 28.72 30.79 -24.43
N PRO A 615 29.62 31.73 -24.05
CA PRO A 615 29.75 33.01 -24.73
C PRO A 615 30.03 32.87 -26.24
N SER A 616 29.47 33.79 -27.04
CA SER A 616 29.62 33.84 -28.50
C SER A 616 29.07 32.62 -29.28
N LYS A 617 28.38 31.69 -28.61
CA LYS A 617 27.61 30.60 -29.24
C LYS A 617 26.14 30.99 -29.37
N THR A 618 25.45 30.39 -30.34
CA THR A 618 24.00 30.51 -30.51
C THR A 618 23.35 29.17 -30.15
N TYR A 619 22.26 29.22 -29.40
CA TYR A 619 21.53 28.04 -28.95
C TYR A 619 20.08 28.04 -29.46
N ALA A 620 19.50 26.85 -29.54
CA ALA A 620 18.09 26.69 -29.86
C ALA A 620 17.20 27.37 -28.81
N GLY A 621 16.20 28.12 -29.29
CA GLY A 621 15.11 28.61 -28.45
C GLY A 621 14.13 27.49 -28.10
N ARG A 622 12.89 27.87 -27.80
CA ARG A 622 11.80 26.94 -27.52
C ARG A 622 11.58 25.94 -28.67
N LEU A 623 11.30 24.68 -28.31
CA LEU A 623 10.87 23.62 -29.23
C LEU A 623 9.75 24.08 -30.18
N THR A 624 9.96 23.85 -31.47
CA THR A 624 8.95 24.00 -32.52
C THR A 624 8.56 22.62 -33.07
N HIS A 625 7.28 22.28 -33.00
CA HIS A 625 6.78 20.97 -33.42
C HIS A 625 5.33 21.07 -33.92
N MET A 626 5.01 20.40 -35.04
CA MET A 626 3.71 20.54 -35.70
C MET A 626 2.54 19.90 -34.92
N GLY A 627 2.79 18.84 -34.14
CA GLY A 627 1.78 18.21 -33.26
C GLY A 627 1.37 19.04 -32.02
N GLY A 628 1.98 20.23 -31.85
CA GLY A 628 1.83 21.12 -30.71
C GLY A 628 3.12 21.22 -29.88
N VAL A 629 3.22 22.29 -29.10
CA VAL A 629 4.43 22.68 -28.35
C VAL A 629 4.19 22.95 -26.84
N GLN A 630 2.99 22.66 -26.33
CA GLN A 630 2.70 22.73 -24.88
C GLN A 630 3.01 21.39 -24.20
N CYS A 631 3.16 21.34 -22.88
CA CYS A 631 3.36 20.07 -22.16
C CYS A 631 2.20 19.10 -22.42
N THR A 632 0.98 19.61 -22.40
CA THR A 632 -0.26 18.88 -22.74
C THR A 632 -0.45 18.63 -24.24
N SER A 633 0.54 18.98 -25.08
CA SER A 633 0.61 18.53 -26.48
C SER A 633 1.23 17.13 -26.63
N CYS A 634 2.01 16.67 -25.66
CA CYS A 634 2.59 15.31 -25.67
C CYS A 634 2.07 14.48 -24.47
N HIS A 635 1.95 15.09 -23.30
CA HIS A 635 1.50 14.45 -22.07
C HIS A 635 0.03 14.82 -21.81
N VAL A 636 -0.92 14.02 -22.30
CA VAL A 636 -2.34 14.43 -22.38
C VAL A 636 -3.15 13.89 -21.18
N PRO A 637 -3.28 14.59 -20.04
CA PRO A 637 -3.89 14.02 -18.82
C PRO A 637 -5.32 13.51 -19.03
N GLY A 638 -6.18 14.27 -19.71
CA GLY A 638 -7.58 13.89 -19.96
C GLY A 638 -7.78 12.75 -20.96
N GLY A 639 -6.75 12.39 -21.75
CA GLY A 639 -6.78 11.23 -22.66
C GLY A 639 -6.02 10.01 -22.11
N THR A 640 -5.04 10.24 -21.23
CA THR A 640 -4.17 9.21 -20.61
C THR A 640 -4.57 8.88 -19.18
N ASN A 641 -5.69 9.42 -18.68
CA ASN A 641 -6.11 9.32 -17.28
C ASN A 641 -4.99 9.70 -16.29
N HIS A 642 -4.27 10.79 -16.58
CA HIS A 642 -3.16 11.33 -15.78
C HIS A 642 -1.93 10.40 -15.64
N THR A 643 -1.69 9.45 -16.55
CA THR A 643 -0.38 8.75 -16.58
C THR A 643 0.73 9.66 -17.10
N PHE A 644 0.39 10.67 -17.90
CA PHE A 644 1.31 11.58 -18.59
C PHE A 644 2.30 10.89 -19.55
N LYS A 645 2.11 9.61 -19.86
CA LYS A 645 2.96 8.88 -20.82
C LYS A 645 2.60 9.24 -22.26
N VAL A 646 3.60 9.32 -23.13
CA VAL A 646 3.39 9.55 -24.58
C VAL A 646 2.90 8.27 -25.27
N ALA A 647 3.34 7.09 -24.82
CA ALA A 647 2.91 5.79 -25.34
C ALA A 647 1.37 5.62 -25.27
N ASP A 648 0.77 6.04 -24.16
CA ASP A 648 -0.67 5.96 -23.87
C ASP A 648 -1.54 6.83 -24.82
N VAL A 649 -0.93 7.69 -25.65
CA VAL A 649 -1.59 8.46 -26.73
C VAL A 649 -0.96 8.24 -28.11
N TRP A 650 -0.06 7.26 -28.28
CA TRP A 650 0.72 7.06 -29.52
C TRP A 650 -0.18 6.99 -30.75
N ASN A 651 -1.09 6.01 -30.79
CA ASN A 651 -1.99 5.78 -31.92
C ASN A 651 -2.99 6.94 -32.13
N ALA A 652 -3.37 7.60 -31.04
CA ALA A 652 -4.37 8.67 -31.05
C ALA A 652 -3.81 10.04 -31.48
N ARG A 653 -2.48 10.21 -31.51
CA ARG A 653 -1.86 11.54 -31.71
C ARG A 653 -0.52 11.56 -32.43
N CYS A 654 0.34 10.57 -32.24
CA CYS A 654 1.70 10.55 -32.78
C CYS A 654 1.79 9.77 -34.10
N GLU A 655 1.13 8.60 -34.17
CA GLU A 655 1.15 7.67 -35.31
C GLU A 655 0.79 8.36 -36.64
N THR A 656 -0.12 9.34 -36.64
CA THR A 656 -0.50 10.09 -37.87
C THR A 656 0.67 10.81 -38.55
N CYS A 657 1.72 11.19 -37.81
CA CYS A 657 2.92 11.84 -38.35
C CYS A 657 4.21 11.01 -38.21
N HIS A 658 4.15 9.91 -37.44
CA HIS A 658 5.27 9.01 -37.15
C HIS A 658 4.90 7.54 -37.40
N ALA A 659 4.10 7.28 -38.45
CA ALA A 659 3.63 5.95 -38.85
C ALA A 659 4.76 4.98 -39.26
N ASP A 660 5.97 5.51 -39.43
CA ASP A 660 7.20 4.76 -39.64
C ASP A 660 7.79 4.16 -38.35
N GLN A 661 7.27 4.54 -37.17
CA GLN A 661 7.76 4.12 -35.85
C GLN A 661 6.67 3.47 -34.99
N SER A 662 7.07 2.62 -34.05
CA SER A 662 6.17 2.00 -33.05
C SER A 662 6.25 2.63 -31.66
N ALA A 663 7.22 3.51 -31.41
CA ALA A 663 7.37 4.25 -30.17
C ALA A 663 8.06 5.61 -30.38
N ALA A 664 7.87 6.54 -29.44
CA ALA A 664 8.42 7.91 -29.54
C ALA A 664 9.95 7.91 -29.57
N GLU A 665 10.56 7.01 -28.81
CA GLU A 665 12.00 6.80 -28.67
C GLU A 665 12.71 6.47 -29.99
N GLN A 666 11.96 6.06 -31.03
CA GLN A 666 12.50 5.66 -32.33
C GLN A 666 12.45 6.80 -33.37
N ILE A 667 11.82 7.94 -33.08
CA ILE A 667 11.66 9.05 -34.03
C ILE A 667 13.02 9.67 -34.38
N ARG A 668 13.37 9.69 -35.67
CA ARG A 668 14.63 10.28 -36.20
C ARG A 668 14.41 11.25 -37.38
N ASN A 669 13.17 11.48 -37.79
CA ASN A 669 12.77 11.87 -39.16
C ASN A 669 13.28 13.24 -39.68
N VAL A 670 13.93 14.06 -38.83
CA VAL A 670 14.57 15.35 -39.17
C VAL A 670 16.09 15.35 -38.88
N HIS A 671 16.55 14.46 -38.00
CA HIS A 671 17.89 14.46 -37.41
C HIS A 671 18.67 13.21 -37.85
N LEU A 672 19.00 13.17 -39.14
CA LEU A 672 19.56 11.98 -39.81
C LEU A 672 21.09 11.91 -39.82
N GLN A 673 21.78 12.84 -39.15
CA GLN A 673 23.24 12.90 -39.07
C GLN A 673 23.77 12.10 -37.88
N ASP A 674 25.01 11.64 -37.98
CA ASP A 674 25.79 11.09 -36.86
C ASP A 674 26.30 12.27 -36.02
N TYR A 675 25.72 12.50 -34.84
CA TYR A 675 26.02 13.65 -33.98
C TYR A 675 27.02 13.32 -32.88
N ASP A 676 27.02 12.08 -32.39
CA ASP A 676 27.98 11.55 -31.42
C ASP A 676 29.36 11.21 -32.03
N GLY A 677 29.42 10.81 -33.31
CA GLY A 677 30.64 10.46 -34.04
C GLY A 677 31.08 8.99 -33.95
N ASP A 678 30.20 8.03 -33.66
CA ASP A 678 30.50 6.58 -33.67
C ASP A 678 30.37 5.93 -35.07
N GLY A 679 29.64 6.58 -35.99
CA GLY A 679 29.36 6.11 -37.34
C GLY A 679 27.94 5.58 -37.58
N ASN A 680 27.05 5.61 -36.59
CA ASN A 680 25.72 5.01 -36.64
C ASN A 680 24.60 6.04 -36.98
N THR A 681 24.38 6.29 -38.27
CA THR A 681 23.33 7.23 -38.72
C THR A 681 21.89 6.72 -38.57
N THR A 682 21.64 5.58 -37.91
CA THR A 682 20.32 4.91 -37.88
C THR A 682 19.73 4.68 -36.48
N GLU A 683 20.42 5.05 -35.40
CA GLU A 683 19.92 4.84 -34.03
C GLU A 683 18.93 5.92 -33.53
N PRO A 684 18.16 5.63 -32.46
CA PRO A 684 17.40 6.63 -31.71
C PRO A 684 18.15 7.94 -31.43
N LEU A 685 17.45 9.08 -31.50
CA LEU A 685 17.99 10.37 -31.04
C LEU A 685 18.32 10.40 -29.54
N LYS A 686 17.79 9.45 -28.76
CA LYS A 686 18.23 9.22 -27.38
C LYS A 686 19.69 8.72 -27.33
N ALA A 687 20.06 7.80 -28.21
CA ALA A 687 21.40 7.20 -28.21
C ALA A 687 22.46 8.23 -28.65
N GLU A 688 22.16 9.07 -29.65
CA GLU A 688 22.97 10.26 -30.00
C GLU A 688 23.25 11.17 -28.79
N VAL A 689 22.21 11.49 -28.00
CA VAL A 689 22.36 12.34 -26.79
C VAL A 689 23.14 11.61 -25.68
N ASP A 690 22.93 10.30 -25.49
CA ASP A 690 23.70 9.49 -24.55
C ASP A 690 25.18 9.43 -24.95
N GLY A 691 25.47 9.26 -26.25
CA GLY A 691 26.80 9.23 -26.86
C GLY A 691 27.52 10.57 -26.71
N MET A 692 26.90 11.68 -27.14
CA MET A 692 27.43 13.03 -26.91
C MET A 692 27.69 13.31 -25.41
N ALA A 693 26.86 12.78 -24.51
CA ALA A 693 27.08 12.87 -23.07
C ALA A 693 28.26 12.00 -22.61
N ALA A 694 28.46 10.80 -23.16
CA ALA A 694 29.63 9.96 -22.89
C ALA A 694 30.94 10.57 -23.40
N ARG A 695 30.92 11.25 -24.56
CA ARG A 695 32.04 12.07 -25.07
C ARG A 695 32.38 13.20 -24.08
N LEU A 696 31.36 13.91 -23.59
CA LEU A 696 31.52 14.98 -22.60
C LEU A 696 32.09 14.45 -21.27
N LEU A 697 31.56 13.35 -20.75
CA LEU A 697 32.08 12.71 -19.53
C LEU A 697 33.54 12.26 -19.72
N THR A 698 33.91 11.78 -20.90
CA THR A 698 35.29 11.43 -21.25
C THR A 698 36.21 12.65 -21.23
N ALA A 699 35.78 13.80 -21.77
CA ALA A 699 36.52 15.05 -21.68
C ALA A 699 36.66 15.54 -20.22
N MET A 700 35.58 15.45 -19.44
CA MET A 700 35.57 15.78 -18.00
C MET A 700 36.56 14.90 -17.22
N ARG A 701 36.65 13.60 -17.53
CA ARG A 701 37.64 12.68 -16.94
C ARG A 701 39.07 13.00 -17.39
N GLY A 702 39.26 13.37 -18.65
CA GLY A 702 40.55 13.79 -19.19
C GLY A 702 41.15 14.97 -18.43
N VAL A 703 40.37 16.06 -18.25
CA VAL A 703 40.84 17.26 -17.51
C VAL A 703 41.03 17.03 -16.01
N THR A 704 40.52 15.92 -15.45
CA THR A 704 40.72 15.53 -14.04
C THR A 704 41.69 14.36 -13.87
N GLY A 705 42.40 13.94 -14.92
CA GLY A 705 43.36 12.83 -14.88
C GLY A 705 42.73 11.49 -14.46
N ASN A 706 41.52 11.21 -14.95
CA ASN A 706 40.62 10.11 -14.56
C ASN A 706 40.34 10.05 -13.05
N GLY A 707 40.21 11.21 -12.40
CA GLY A 707 39.84 11.34 -10.98
C GLY A 707 38.36 11.65 -10.71
N LEU A 708 37.46 11.48 -11.70
CA LEU A 708 36.04 11.84 -11.65
C LEU A 708 35.17 10.71 -12.19
N CYS A 709 34.11 10.35 -11.46
CA CYS A 709 33.04 9.48 -11.95
C CYS A 709 31.67 10.12 -11.66
N TYR A 710 30.62 9.64 -12.34
CA TYR A 710 29.24 10.05 -12.12
C TYR A 710 28.35 8.87 -11.73
N ASN A 711 27.45 9.09 -10.77
CA ASN A 711 26.37 8.18 -10.41
C ASN A 711 25.06 8.97 -10.31
N GLY A 712 24.10 8.68 -11.20
CA GLY A 712 22.81 9.38 -11.24
C GLY A 712 21.89 9.12 -10.03
N GLU A 713 22.08 8.02 -9.30
CA GLU A 713 21.26 7.60 -8.15
C GLU A 713 21.76 8.21 -6.83
N ALA A 714 23.07 8.41 -6.66
CA ALA A 714 23.68 8.80 -5.38
C ALA A 714 24.04 10.30 -5.31
N ASN A 715 23.65 10.99 -4.23
CA ASN A 715 24.00 12.39 -3.95
C ASN A 715 25.47 12.49 -3.43
N PRO A 716 26.35 13.38 -3.94
CA PRO A 716 26.12 14.53 -4.83
C PRO A 716 26.46 14.29 -6.31
N TYR A 717 26.20 13.09 -6.80
CA TYR A 717 26.29 12.62 -8.19
C TYR A 717 27.69 12.55 -8.79
N PHE A 718 28.56 13.49 -8.49
CA PHE A 718 29.97 13.47 -8.89
C PHE A 718 30.85 13.06 -7.72
N PHE A 719 31.61 11.99 -7.91
CA PHE A 719 32.49 11.39 -6.91
C PHE A 719 33.91 11.27 -7.46
N LYS A 720 34.89 11.08 -6.56
CA LYS A 720 36.27 10.81 -6.98
C LYS A 720 36.34 9.38 -7.52
N ASP A 721 36.80 9.25 -8.76
CA ASP A 721 37.22 7.98 -9.39
C ASP A 721 38.58 7.61 -8.76
N THR A 722 38.58 6.67 -7.83
CA THR A 722 39.73 6.36 -6.97
C THR A 722 40.60 5.24 -7.51
N ASP A 723 40.00 4.24 -8.16
CA ASP A 723 40.73 3.20 -8.92
C ASP A 723 40.96 3.59 -10.39
N LYS A 724 40.30 4.66 -10.85
CA LYS A 724 40.35 5.23 -12.21
C LYS A 724 39.64 4.43 -13.30
N ASN A 725 38.76 3.49 -12.93
CA ASN A 725 38.01 2.67 -13.87
C ASN A 725 36.98 3.50 -14.68
N GLY A 726 36.40 4.55 -14.09
CA GLY A 726 35.46 5.45 -14.77
C GLY A 726 33.98 5.29 -14.45
N THR A 727 33.65 4.30 -13.62
CA THR A 727 32.33 4.07 -13.05
C THR A 727 32.43 4.25 -11.54
N CYS A 728 31.43 4.87 -10.91
CA CYS A 728 31.45 4.96 -9.45
C CYS A 728 31.03 3.62 -8.84
N SER A 729 31.96 2.95 -8.16
CA SER A 729 31.61 1.80 -7.33
C SER A 729 30.66 2.19 -6.19
N ALA A 730 30.03 1.21 -5.54
CA ALA A 730 29.24 1.45 -4.33
C ALA A 730 30.09 2.07 -3.19
N THR A 731 31.37 1.70 -3.12
CA THR A 731 32.37 2.26 -2.20
C THR A 731 32.75 3.72 -2.51
N GLU A 732 32.66 4.16 -3.76
CA GLU A 732 32.96 5.53 -4.16
C GLU A 732 31.73 6.44 -4.17
N SER A 733 30.53 5.87 -4.32
CA SER A 733 29.23 6.56 -4.38
C SER A 733 28.74 7.05 -3.00
N VAL A 734 29.66 7.47 -2.13
CA VAL A 734 29.41 7.88 -0.74
C VAL A 734 29.75 9.36 -0.55
N SER A 735 28.97 10.10 0.26
CA SER A 735 29.09 11.55 0.38
C SER A 735 30.48 12.05 0.85
N ALA A 736 31.23 11.23 1.60
CA ALA A 736 32.61 11.53 2.00
C ALA A 736 33.62 11.51 0.82
N ASN A 737 33.28 10.81 -0.27
CA ASN A 737 34.05 10.72 -1.50
C ASN A 737 33.56 11.68 -2.61
N ALA A 738 32.68 12.63 -2.26
CA ALA A 738 32.22 13.68 -3.18
C ALA A 738 33.38 14.37 -3.92
N PHE A 739 33.21 14.62 -5.21
CA PHE A 739 34.18 15.33 -6.01
C PHE A 739 34.18 16.83 -5.62
N ALA A 740 35.36 17.35 -5.29
CA ALA A 740 35.56 18.71 -4.79
C ALA A 740 36.45 19.62 -5.67
N PRO A 741 37.46 19.14 -6.44
CA PRO A 741 38.33 20.03 -7.22
C PRO A 741 37.70 20.44 -8.56
N PHE A 742 36.53 21.09 -8.48
CA PHE A 742 35.86 21.67 -9.63
C PHE A 742 36.58 22.95 -10.10
N THR A 743 36.85 23.05 -11.40
CA THR A 743 37.22 24.30 -12.09
C THR A 743 35.96 24.98 -12.64
N PRO A 744 35.99 26.29 -13.00
CA PRO A 744 34.82 26.95 -13.57
C PRO A 744 34.26 26.25 -14.82
N ALA A 745 35.13 25.88 -15.76
CA ALA A 745 34.74 25.13 -16.97
C ALA A 745 34.17 23.74 -16.62
N LEU A 746 34.73 23.05 -15.62
CA LEU A 746 34.21 21.74 -15.18
C LEU A 746 32.85 21.85 -14.49
N VAL A 747 32.53 22.94 -13.77
CA VAL A 747 31.17 23.18 -13.25
C VAL A 747 30.17 23.33 -14.39
N GLN A 748 30.52 24.14 -15.40
CA GLN A 748 29.68 24.44 -16.56
C GLN A 748 29.37 23.17 -17.36
N ALA A 749 30.40 22.40 -17.69
CA ALA A 749 30.29 21.12 -18.37
C ALA A 749 29.54 20.06 -17.55
N ALA A 750 29.85 19.92 -16.25
CA ALA A 750 29.19 18.95 -15.38
C ALA A 750 27.68 19.23 -15.23
N HIS A 751 27.28 20.51 -15.28
CA HIS A 751 25.87 20.90 -15.25
C HIS A 751 25.15 20.55 -16.56
N ASN A 752 25.75 20.83 -17.72
CA ASN A 752 25.20 20.43 -19.02
C ASN A 752 25.14 18.90 -19.20
N TYR A 753 26.14 18.17 -18.71
CA TYR A 753 26.08 16.73 -18.59
C TYR A 753 24.92 16.29 -17.69
N GLN A 754 24.79 16.86 -16.49
CA GLN A 754 23.69 16.47 -15.58
C GLN A 754 22.30 16.76 -16.17
N LEU A 755 22.15 17.82 -16.98
CA LEU A 755 20.90 18.13 -17.68
C LEU A 755 20.46 16.97 -18.60
N SER A 756 21.34 16.42 -19.43
CA SER A 756 21.00 15.25 -20.27
C SER A 756 20.65 14.02 -19.42
N GLN A 757 21.34 13.85 -18.28
CA GLN A 757 21.11 12.72 -17.36
C GLN A 757 19.92 12.88 -16.41
N LYS A 758 19.28 14.06 -16.37
CA LYS A 758 18.13 14.35 -15.49
C LYS A 758 16.85 14.69 -16.25
N ASP A 759 16.96 15.02 -17.53
CA ASP A 759 15.86 15.00 -18.48
C ASP A 759 15.99 13.80 -19.45
N PRO A 760 15.41 12.63 -19.12
CA PRO A 760 15.45 11.45 -19.97
C PRO A 760 14.65 11.60 -21.28
N GLY A 761 13.84 12.66 -21.39
CA GLY A 761 13.13 13.04 -22.61
C GLY A 761 13.83 14.16 -23.39
N SER A 762 15.05 14.58 -23.03
CA SER A 762 15.72 15.76 -23.60
C SER A 762 15.87 15.73 -25.13
N TRP A 763 16.08 14.54 -25.71
CA TRP A 763 16.07 14.27 -27.15
C TRP A 763 14.71 14.59 -27.82
N ALA A 764 13.59 14.46 -27.11
CA ALA A 764 12.25 14.86 -27.58
C ALA A 764 11.90 16.31 -27.19
N HIS A 765 12.31 16.75 -26.00
CA HIS A 765 11.98 18.08 -25.48
C HIS A 765 12.70 19.19 -26.24
N ASN A 766 13.99 19.03 -26.57
CA ASN A 766 14.74 19.96 -27.43
C ASN A 766 16.10 19.36 -27.87
N PHE A 767 16.10 18.43 -28.83
CA PHE A 767 17.32 17.76 -29.34
C PHE A 767 18.44 18.76 -29.66
N ASN A 768 18.12 19.81 -30.41
CA ASN A 768 19.09 20.82 -30.80
C ASN A 768 19.70 21.51 -29.58
N TYR A 769 18.90 21.94 -28.61
CA TYR A 769 19.42 22.60 -27.41
C TYR A 769 20.37 21.70 -26.62
N ILE A 770 19.99 20.44 -26.37
CA ILE A 770 20.82 19.54 -25.55
C ILE A 770 22.10 19.11 -26.29
N GLY A 771 22.01 18.77 -27.59
CA GLY A 771 23.19 18.42 -28.39
C GLY A 771 24.17 19.58 -28.55
N GLN A 772 23.67 20.81 -28.74
CA GLN A 772 24.50 22.02 -28.77
C GLN A 772 25.22 22.28 -27.44
N LEU A 773 24.54 22.10 -26.31
CA LEU A 773 25.15 22.21 -24.98
C LEU A 773 26.22 21.14 -24.76
N LEU A 774 25.98 19.88 -25.12
CA LEU A 774 26.95 18.78 -24.97
C LEU A 774 28.18 18.98 -25.86
N PHE A 775 27.99 19.39 -27.11
CA PHE A 775 29.07 19.73 -28.04
C PHE A 775 29.93 20.89 -27.52
N ASP A 776 29.31 22.03 -27.21
CA ASP A 776 30.05 23.23 -26.79
C ASP A 776 30.71 23.05 -25.41
N SER A 777 30.13 22.22 -24.52
CA SER A 777 30.77 21.85 -23.25
C SER A 777 32.04 21.02 -23.48
N THR A 778 32.01 20.12 -24.46
CA THR A 778 33.18 19.29 -24.82
C THR A 778 34.26 20.18 -25.44
N GLU A 779 33.90 21.04 -26.39
CA GLU A 779 34.80 22.04 -26.99
C GLU A 779 35.45 22.96 -25.95
N ASN A 780 34.68 23.42 -24.96
CA ASN A 780 35.18 24.32 -23.91
C ASN A 780 36.17 23.65 -22.96
N LEU A 781 36.00 22.36 -22.65
CA LEU A 781 36.92 21.60 -21.80
C LEU A 781 38.22 21.21 -22.53
N THR A 782 38.14 20.86 -23.81
CA THR A 782 39.32 20.45 -24.60
C THR A 782 40.08 21.65 -25.18
N GLY A 783 39.43 22.79 -25.36
CA GLY A 783 39.94 23.95 -26.08
C GLY A 783 39.91 23.79 -27.62
N ALA A 784 39.22 22.77 -28.15
CA ALA A 784 39.15 22.49 -29.58
C ALA A 784 37.83 21.78 -29.96
N PRO A 785 37.27 22.00 -31.17
CA PRO A 785 36.08 21.30 -31.65
C PRO A 785 36.22 19.77 -31.51
N PRO A 786 35.24 19.06 -30.92
CA PRO A 786 35.33 17.61 -30.72
C PRO A 786 35.39 16.86 -32.06
N THR A 787 36.36 15.96 -32.20
CA THR A 787 36.53 15.16 -33.42
C THR A 787 35.33 14.26 -33.67
N ASN A 788 34.86 14.22 -34.92
CA ASN A 788 33.71 13.45 -35.44
C ASN A 788 32.32 13.80 -34.92
N LEU A 789 32.16 14.50 -33.78
CA LEU A 789 30.85 14.97 -33.36
C LEU A 789 30.33 16.03 -34.33
N ILE A 790 29.01 16.07 -34.53
CA ILE A 790 28.33 17.14 -35.26
C ILE A 790 27.54 17.99 -34.25
N ARG A 791 27.62 19.31 -34.38
CA ARG A 791 26.81 20.25 -33.61
C ARG A 791 25.46 20.48 -34.31
N PRO A 792 24.32 20.24 -33.66
CA PRO A 792 23.00 20.62 -34.18
C PRO A 792 22.82 22.14 -34.31
#